data_AF-A0A2Z6RNY6-F1
#
_entry.id   AF-A0A2Z6RNY6-F1
#
_cell.length_a   1.000
_cell.length_b   1.000
_cell.length_c   1.000
_cell.angle_alpha   90.00
_cell.angle_beta   90.00
_cell.angle_gamma   90.00
#
_symmetry.space_group_name_H-M   'P 1'
#
loop_
_entity.id
_entity.type
_entity.pdbx_description
1 polymer ?
#
loop_
_entity_poly.entity_id
_entity_poly.type
_entity_poly.pdbx_seq_one_letter_code
_entity_poly.pdbx_strand_id
1 'polypeptide(L)'
;MQTTADNGKNQSKANFTEGARLNVGHPVILLVGKTGAGKSTLGNLLLTQPHDEGPFYVSADMDSVTQVCGTAAMSIDGIKYNVVDTPGIFDTQKVTDDVLKEIANAVKKCAYGVKAILFVFEAKRFTDEQKNVLDGIRKFLGEGATNYIIAVFSHATKAQIRDRATMRKAWNGPVRSFIQEIDNRWGISPNSDYYPPDDPVHKARLGEIMAFISGMRGVYTTEQLEKSRQEQEEARRRKEEEERRLKQEYEEKLKESARKESNEAHKQKIEELRQEFKAKQEEGERLRKKEREEAEERFRKSIESLQTENKMQREKDENLRRQERRETEERYRRDLDLMKQEHRAQQERTEKMFNQRIQEEERRRKQDEDARREERRQAEEMYRRKLDEVEKQNQERDNSETFRIMQEMQERGHQANLAFTRELDDLRRRNDEYERKLREKDDDGGDCFSLDTKVQLSSGKFVEMAELQIGDRICSNVRNGEKEFSEVYLISHLGHYDHFLTMVKIEFTKSDGQKGQIRTTPSHCIFREDMSILYAKDVVPGATKILVLNETNELVPVVVDKLITEKDTGYISFYTRTGTVIANNVLCSCYDDCPPSQTLMDLAFAPIRLWTKVFPSNHRQKELHPYVKILETIYFNWLNLSKINNFPIVILLILIIVLFFTVF
;
A
#
# COMPACT_ATOMS: atom_id res chain seq x y z
N MET A 1 -22.03 33.25 59.26
CA MET A 1 -22.90 32.06 59.45
C MET A 1 -22.82 31.23 58.18
N GLN A 2 -22.42 29.96 58.34
CA GLN A 2 -22.51 28.81 57.43
C GLN A 2 -21.72 28.87 56.10
N THR A 3 -20.56 28.24 55.93
CA THR A 3 -20.18 26.79 55.84
C THR A 3 -20.56 26.07 54.54
N THR A 4 -19.50 25.63 53.85
CA THR A 4 -19.27 24.35 53.13
C THR A 4 -20.08 24.02 51.87
N ALA A 5 -19.36 23.86 50.74
CA ALA A 5 -18.98 22.52 50.25
C ALA A 5 -17.94 22.62 49.13
N ASP A 6 -16.74 22.14 49.45
CA ASP A 6 -15.70 21.72 48.53
C ASP A 6 -16.13 20.43 47.82
N ASN A 7 -15.87 20.31 46.52
CA ASN A 7 -15.83 19.01 45.85
C ASN A 7 -14.90 19.11 44.64
N GLY A 8 -13.64 18.78 44.92
CA GLY A 8 -12.57 18.71 43.94
C GLY A 8 -12.83 17.72 42.81
N LYS A 9 -12.51 18.18 41.59
CA LYS A 9 -12.00 17.36 40.49
C LYS A 9 -10.81 18.08 39.87
N ASN A 10 -9.67 18.04 40.55
CA ASN A 10 -8.39 18.31 39.91
C ASN A 10 -7.96 17.05 39.14
N GLN A 11 -8.54 16.84 37.95
CA GLN A 11 -7.88 16.06 36.92
C GLN A 11 -6.87 16.99 36.26
N SER A 12 -5.59 16.80 36.57
CA SER A 12 -4.50 17.46 35.87
C SER A 12 -4.48 17.01 34.41
N LYS A 13 -5.09 17.81 33.53
CA LYS A 13 -4.88 17.71 32.09
C LYS A 13 -3.40 17.95 31.82
N ALA A 14 -2.69 16.94 31.33
CA ALA A 14 -1.34 17.10 30.80
C ALA A 14 -1.45 17.89 29.49
N ASN A 15 -0.86 19.09 29.45
CA ASN A 15 -0.75 19.88 28.24
C ASN A 15 0.31 19.25 27.32
N PHE A 16 -0.04 19.08 26.04
CA PHE A 16 0.87 18.62 25.00
C PHE A 16 1.61 19.79 24.36
N THR A 17 2.90 19.57 24.10
CA THR A 17 3.69 20.32 23.11
C THR A 17 4.39 19.28 22.24
N GLU A 18 4.10 19.32 20.95
CA GLU A 18 4.80 18.58 19.90
C GLU A 18 6.31 18.89 20.01
N GLY A 19 7.16 17.86 20.09
CA GLY A 19 8.61 18.05 20.29
C GLY A 19 9.06 18.33 21.73
N ALA A 20 8.38 17.78 22.75
CA ALA A 20 8.83 17.89 24.14
C ALA A 20 10.30 17.44 24.30
N ARG A 21 11.19 18.39 24.61
CA ARG A 21 12.60 18.13 24.87
C ARG A 21 12.72 17.15 26.04
N LEU A 22 13.56 16.11 25.87
CA LEU A 22 14.00 15.22 26.94
C LEU A 22 14.35 16.05 28.18
N ASN A 23 13.66 15.81 29.30
CA ASN A 23 13.99 16.50 30.54
C ASN A 23 15.17 15.76 31.18
N VAL A 24 16.35 16.37 31.09
CA VAL A 24 17.62 15.83 31.59
C VAL A 24 17.60 15.46 33.09
N GLY A 25 16.68 16.03 33.86
CA GLY A 25 16.51 15.79 35.29
C GLY A 25 15.62 14.59 35.65
N HIS A 26 15.05 13.89 34.67
CA HIS A 26 14.22 12.71 34.91
C HIS A 26 14.86 11.42 34.39
N PRO A 27 14.75 10.29 35.12
CA PRO A 27 15.20 8.99 34.66
C PRO A 27 14.45 8.52 33.40
N VAL A 28 15.10 7.66 32.61
CA VAL A 28 14.55 7.15 31.34
C VAL A 28 13.95 5.75 31.50
N ILE A 29 12.84 5.51 30.82
CA ILE A 29 12.31 4.19 30.49
C ILE A 29 12.48 4.00 28.98
N LEU A 30 13.30 3.04 28.58
CA LEU A 30 13.64 2.79 27.19
C LEU A 30 12.83 1.61 26.65
N LEU A 31 12.09 1.80 25.55
CA LEU A 31 11.35 0.72 24.89
C LEU A 31 12.23 0.14 23.77
N VAL A 32 12.52 -1.16 23.79
CA VAL A 32 13.40 -1.83 22.81
C VAL A 32 12.77 -3.10 22.28
N GLY A 33 13.01 -3.44 21.00
CA GLY A 33 12.43 -4.61 20.35
C GLY A 33 12.36 -4.46 18.83
N LYS A 34 11.98 -5.54 18.13
CA LYS A 34 11.86 -5.54 16.65
C LYS A 34 10.76 -4.60 16.15
N THR A 35 10.73 -4.31 14.85
CA THR A 35 9.59 -3.63 14.22
C THR A 35 8.34 -4.48 14.36
N GLY A 36 7.19 -3.83 14.57
CA GLY A 36 5.91 -4.52 14.75
C GLY A 36 5.74 -5.25 16.08
N ALA A 37 6.72 -5.23 17.00
CA ALA A 37 6.58 -5.86 18.32
C ALA A 37 5.58 -5.15 19.25
N GLY A 38 5.02 -4.00 18.87
CA GLY A 38 4.08 -3.23 19.71
C GLY A 38 4.74 -2.32 20.75
N LYS A 39 5.95 -1.79 20.48
CA LYS A 39 6.67 -0.85 21.37
C LYS A 39 5.89 0.45 21.57
N SER A 40 5.58 1.15 20.48
CA SER A 40 4.80 2.40 20.48
C SER A 40 3.42 2.21 21.11
N THR A 41 2.77 1.08 20.79
CA THR A 41 1.51 0.64 21.39
C THR A 41 1.61 0.54 22.91
N LEU A 42 2.62 -0.16 23.44
CA LEU A 42 2.89 -0.26 24.88
C LEU A 42 3.22 1.12 25.50
N GLY A 43 4.01 1.95 24.81
CA GLY A 43 4.36 3.29 25.25
C GLY A 43 3.13 4.16 25.48
N ASN A 44 2.18 4.17 24.53
CA ASN A 44 0.92 4.92 24.65
C ASN A 44 0.06 4.41 25.82
N LEU A 45 0.01 3.09 26.02
CA LEU A 45 -0.74 2.49 27.14
C LEU A 45 -0.16 2.88 28.50
N LEU A 46 1.16 2.87 28.64
CA LEU A 46 1.82 3.32 29.87
C LEU A 46 1.54 4.79 30.18
N LEU A 47 1.31 5.61 29.15
CA LEU A 47 0.93 7.02 29.27
C LEU A 47 -0.57 7.22 29.52
N THR A 48 -1.36 6.15 29.63
CA THR A 48 -2.81 6.19 29.87
C THR A 48 -3.61 6.97 28.81
N GLN A 49 -3.14 6.96 27.54
CA GLN A 49 -3.86 7.53 26.40
C GLN A 49 -4.28 6.43 25.40
N PRO A 50 -5.47 6.53 24.76
CA PRO A 50 -5.87 5.62 23.69
C PRO A 50 -4.83 5.61 22.56
N HIS A 51 -4.62 4.45 21.93
CA HIS A 51 -3.56 4.26 20.93
C HIS A 51 -3.61 5.25 19.76
N ASP A 52 -4.81 5.70 19.38
CA ASP A 52 -5.06 6.58 18.22
C ASP A 52 -4.78 8.07 18.51
N GLU A 53 -4.60 8.44 19.78
CA GLU A 53 -4.34 9.82 20.23
C GLU A 53 -3.04 9.96 21.03
N GLY A 54 -2.28 8.86 21.17
CA GLY A 54 -1.06 8.82 21.97
C GLY A 54 0.15 9.47 21.28
N PRO A 55 1.17 9.91 22.05
CA PRO A 55 2.32 10.64 21.50
C PRO A 55 3.29 9.79 20.68
N PHE A 56 3.17 8.46 20.74
CA PHE A 56 3.89 7.55 19.86
C PHE A 56 2.98 7.10 18.72
N TYR A 57 3.38 7.32 17.48
CA TYR A 57 2.58 6.91 16.33
C TYR A 57 2.47 5.37 16.25
N VAL A 58 1.26 4.86 16.08
CA VAL A 58 0.97 3.43 15.92
C VAL A 58 0.29 3.23 14.56
N SER A 59 0.85 2.37 13.70
CA SER A 59 0.22 1.96 12.44
C SER A 59 0.25 0.43 12.29
N ALA A 60 -0.74 -0.11 11.59
CA ALA A 60 -0.86 -1.52 11.20
C ALA A 60 -0.30 -1.80 9.79
N ASP A 61 0.29 -0.79 9.14
CA ASP A 61 0.87 -0.90 7.80
C ASP A 61 2.13 -1.79 7.81
N MET A 62 2.42 -2.44 6.68
CA MET A 62 3.58 -3.34 6.53
C MET A 62 4.94 -2.61 6.45
N ASP A 63 4.93 -1.27 6.41
CA ASP A 63 6.13 -0.44 6.40
C ASP A 63 6.57 -0.07 7.83
N SER A 64 7.88 -0.11 8.10
CA SER A 64 8.45 0.27 9.40
C SER A 64 8.34 1.79 9.62
N VAL A 65 7.34 2.22 10.38
CA VAL A 65 6.98 3.65 10.49
C VAL A 65 7.89 4.46 11.41
N THR A 66 8.48 3.87 12.45
CA THR A 66 9.29 4.63 13.42
C THR A 66 10.72 4.78 12.90
N GLN A 67 11.01 5.85 12.15
CA GLN A 67 12.36 6.17 11.65
C GLN A 67 13.19 7.05 12.63
N VAL A 68 12.56 7.61 13.68
CA VAL A 68 13.18 8.50 14.67
C VAL A 68 12.65 8.18 16.08
N CYS A 69 13.49 8.27 17.11
CA CYS A 69 13.08 8.02 18.50
C CYS A 69 12.01 9.02 18.98
N GLY A 70 10.87 8.52 19.45
CA GLY A 70 9.85 9.32 20.13
C GLY A 70 10.17 9.50 21.61
N THR A 71 9.82 10.63 22.22
CA THR A 71 9.97 10.84 23.67
C THR A 71 8.69 11.43 24.27
N ALA A 72 8.23 10.87 25.38
CA ALA A 72 7.11 11.38 26.16
C ALA A 72 7.43 11.37 27.65
N ALA A 73 6.73 12.19 28.44
CA ALA A 73 6.87 12.19 29.90
C ALA A 73 5.76 11.36 30.55
N MET A 74 6.11 10.51 31.51
CA MET A 74 5.14 9.77 32.33
C MET A 74 5.42 9.97 33.82
N SER A 75 4.46 9.60 34.67
CA SER A 75 4.70 9.52 36.12
C SER A 75 4.23 8.20 36.70
N ILE A 76 5.07 7.59 37.52
CA ILE A 76 4.77 6.37 38.28
C ILE A 76 5.05 6.68 39.75
N ASP A 77 4.07 6.46 40.61
CA ASP A 77 4.16 6.71 42.07
C ASP A 77 4.68 8.13 42.41
N GLY A 78 4.31 9.14 41.61
CA GLY A 78 4.72 10.54 41.78
C GLY A 78 6.13 10.87 41.26
N ILE A 79 6.91 9.88 40.81
CA ILE A 79 8.21 10.08 40.16
C ILE A 79 7.96 10.28 38.66
N LYS A 80 8.60 11.30 38.06
CA LYS A 80 8.51 11.58 36.63
C LYS A 80 9.61 10.82 35.86
N TYR A 81 9.26 10.27 34.71
CA TYR A 81 10.14 9.53 33.82
C TYR A 81 10.01 10.04 32.39
N ASN A 82 11.10 9.92 31.62
CA ASN A 82 11.06 10.05 30.17
C ASN A 82 10.86 8.66 29.54
N VAL A 83 9.78 8.43 28.82
CA VAL A 83 9.57 7.23 28.00
C VAL A 83 10.16 7.51 26.63
N VAL A 84 11.13 6.69 26.22
CA VAL A 84 11.79 6.81 24.92
C VAL A 84 11.41 5.58 24.08
N ASP A 85 10.64 5.82 23.01
CA ASP A 85 10.33 4.81 22.01
C ASP A 85 11.40 4.80 20.93
N THR A 86 12.02 3.65 20.70
CA THR A 86 13.09 3.52 19.70
C THR A 86 12.54 2.93 18.40
N PRO A 87 13.09 3.32 17.23
CA PRO A 87 12.93 2.59 15.97
C PRO A 87 13.08 1.08 16.14
N GLY A 88 12.44 0.27 15.28
CA GLY A 88 12.63 -1.17 15.32
C GLY A 88 14.11 -1.55 15.18
N ILE A 89 14.67 -2.09 16.26
CA ILE A 89 16.13 -2.12 16.46
C ILE A 89 16.82 -3.19 15.58
N PHE A 90 16.09 -4.11 14.93
CA PHE A 90 16.66 -5.35 14.37
C PHE A 90 15.96 -5.99 13.15
N ASP A 91 15.44 -5.20 12.19
CA ASP A 91 14.81 -5.77 10.98
C ASP A 91 15.81 -6.46 10.02
N THR A 92 17.10 -6.17 10.16
CA THR A 92 18.18 -6.96 9.57
C THR A 92 18.84 -7.76 10.68
N GLN A 93 19.21 -9.02 10.44
CA GLN A 93 19.75 -10.00 11.42
C GLN A 93 21.05 -9.59 12.17
N LYS A 94 21.42 -8.31 12.16
CA LYS A 94 22.54 -7.71 12.89
C LYS A 94 22.07 -6.42 13.57
N VAL A 95 22.48 -6.27 14.83
CA VAL A 95 22.49 -4.98 15.52
C VAL A 95 23.28 -3.99 14.67
N THR A 96 22.67 -2.90 14.21
CA THR A 96 23.39 -1.85 13.47
C THR A 96 23.98 -0.83 14.43
N ASP A 97 25.16 -0.29 14.10
CA ASP A 97 25.86 0.71 14.91
C ASP A 97 25.01 1.97 15.14
N ASP A 98 24.07 2.27 14.24
CA ASP A 98 23.19 3.44 14.36
C ASP A 98 22.15 3.29 15.45
N VAL A 99 21.64 2.07 15.69
CA VAL A 99 20.68 1.87 16.77
C VAL A 99 21.39 1.85 18.12
N LEU A 100 22.60 1.31 18.15
CA LEU A 100 23.47 1.41 19.31
C LEU A 100 23.82 2.87 19.63
N LYS A 101 24.08 3.69 18.61
CA LYS A 101 24.24 5.14 18.77
C LYS A 101 22.97 5.78 19.33
N GLU A 102 21.78 5.40 18.90
CA GLU A 102 20.54 5.94 19.45
C GLU A 102 20.30 5.56 20.91
N ILE A 103 20.56 4.31 21.30
CA ILE A 103 20.52 3.91 22.71
C ILE A 103 21.56 4.70 23.52
N ALA A 104 22.79 4.82 23.01
CA ALA A 104 23.82 5.63 23.66
C ALA A 104 23.46 7.12 23.70
N ASN A 105 22.78 7.65 22.68
CA ASN A 105 22.29 9.04 22.65
C ASN A 105 21.20 9.23 23.69
N ALA A 106 20.26 8.29 23.83
CA ALA A 106 19.24 8.32 24.87
C ALA A 106 19.86 8.29 26.27
N VAL A 107 20.86 7.41 26.50
CA VAL A 107 21.61 7.34 27.76
C VAL A 107 22.42 8.63 27.99
N LYS A 108 23.11 9.17 26.99
CA LYS A 108 23.94 10.40 27.08
C LYS A 108 23.11 11.67 27.26
N LYS A 109 21.94 11.75 26.64
CA LYS A 109 21.02 12.89 26.75
C LYS A 109 20.36 12.95 28.13
N CYS A 110 20.53 11.95 28.99
CA CYS A 110 19.87 11.86 30.28
C CYS A 110 20.91 11.80 31.41
N ALA A 111 21.14 12.93 32.06
CA ALA A 111 22.08 13.03 33.18
C ALA A 111 21.72 12.07 34.33
N TYR A 112 20.43 11.68 34.45
CA TYR A 112 19.94 10.78 35.49
C TYR A 112 20.04 9.27 35.16
N GLY A 113 20.35 8.87 33.92
CA GLY A 113 20.45 7.46 33.52
C GLY A 113 19.12 6.75 33.22
N VAL A 114 19.22 5.48 32.79
CA VAL A 114 18.08 4.64 32.39
C VAL A 114 17.59 3.82 33.59
N LYS A 115 16.36 4.06 34.02
CA LYS A 115 15.71 3.30 35.10
C LYS A 115 15.33 1.89 34.66
N ALA A 116 14.81 1.76 33.44
CA ALA A 116 14.20 0.55 32.93
C ALA A 116 14.43 0.41 31.43
N ILE A 117 14.68 -0.81 30.97
CA ILE A 117 14.72 -1.20 29.57
C ILE A 117 13.58 -2.19 29.35
N LEU A 118 12.48 -1.76 28.74
CA LEU A 118 11.34 -2.61 28.41
C LEU A 118 11.62 -3.33 27.10
N PHE A 119 11.94 -4.62 27.20
CA PHE A 119 12.18 -5.49 26.05
C PHE A 119 10.87 -6.08 25.54
N VAL A 120 10.34 -5.53 24.45
CA VAL A 120 9.01 -5.88 23.91
C VAL A 120 9.13 -6.93 22.80
N PHE A 121 8.42 -8.05 22.95
CA PHE A 121 8.38 -9.11 21.95
C PHE A 121 7.04 -9.85 21.93
N GLU A 122 6.71 -10.39 20.76
CA GLU A 122 5.43 -11.06 20.53
C GLU A 122 5.34 -12.40 21.29
N ALA A 123 4.21 -12.61 21.97
CA ALA A 123 3.91 -13.82 22.73
C ALA A 123 3.85 -15.12 21.90
N LYS A 124 3.77 -15.02 20.56
CA LYS A 124 3.53 -16.17 19.67
C LYS A 124 4.80 -16.88 19.21
N ARG A 125 5.96 -16.19 19.12
CA ARG A 125 7.21 -16.76 18.60
C ARG A 125 8.43 -16.11 19.26
N PHE A 126 9.19 -16.91 20.01
CA PHE A 126 10.57 -16.55 20.38
C PHE A 126 11.53 -17.16 19.37
N THR A 127 12.06 -16.32 18.47
CA THR A 127 12.91 -16.71 17.34
C THR A 127 14.39 -16.51 17.68
N ASP A 128 15.28 -17.15 16.92
CA ASP A 128 16.73 -16.91 17.02
C ASP A 128 17.08 -15.43 16.81
N GLU A 129 16.26 -14.70 16.05
CA GLU A 129 16.39 -13.25 15.89
C GLU A 129 16.22 -12.52 17.23
N GLN A 130 15.20 -12.87 18.04
CA GLN A 130 15.01 -12.26 19.37
C GLN A 130 16.15 -12.60 20.34
N LYS A 131 16.79 -13.76 20.17
CA LYS A 131 18.01 -14.11 20.89
C LYS A 131 19.19 -13.25 20.44
N ASN A 132 19.38 -13.05 19.13
CA ASN A 132 20.45 -12.18 18.60
C ASN A 132 20.28 -10.72 19.03
N VAL A 133 19.04 -10.25 19.09
CA VAL A 133 18.67 -8.94 19.64
C VAL A 133 19.17 -8.81 21.09
N LEU A 134 18.88 -9.81 21.91
CA LEU A 134 19.26 -9.83 23.31
C LEU A 134 20.78 -9.89 23.49
N ASP A 135 21.46 -10.76 22.75
CA ASP A 135 22.93 -10.86 22.75
C ASP A 135 23.56 -9.55 22.28
N GLY A 136 22.92 -8.87 21.33
CA GLY A 136 23.29 -7.55 20.86
C GLY A 136 23.19 -6.45 21.90
N ILE A 137 22.07 -6.40 22.63
CA ILE A 137 21.86 -5.46 23.74
C ILE A 137 22.87 -5.73 24.86
N ARG A 138 23.11 -6.99 25.22
CA ARG A 138 24.12 -7.38 26.23
C ARG A 138 25.52 -7.01 25.82
N LYS A 139 25.87 -7.29 24.57
CA LYS A 139 27.17 -6.88 24.04
C LYS A 139 27.26 -5.36 24.13
N PHE A 140 26.28 -4.61 23.67
CA PHE A 140 26.45 -3.16 23.65
C PHE A 140 26.42 -2.47 25.02
N LEU A 141 25.48 -2.84 25.88
CA LEU A 141 25.26 -2.22 27.18
C LEU A 141 26.04 -2.91 28.32
N GLY A 142 26.71 -4.03 28.02
CA GLY A 142 27.38 -4.85 29.00
C GLY A 142 26.45 -5.75 29.81
N GLU A 143 27.04 -6.72 30.49
CA GLU A 143 26.30 -7.70 31.32
C GLU A 143 25.46 -7.04 32.42
N GLY A 144 25.90 -5.89 32.94
CA GLY A 144 25.18 -5.14 33.97
C GLY A 144 23.82 -4.58 33.53
N ALA A 145 23.56 -4.48 32.22
CA ALA A 145 22.30 -3.97 31.69
C ALA A 145 21.12 -4.90 31.97
N THR A 146 21.35 -6.21 32.12
CA THR A 146 20.32 -7.22 32.42
C THR A 146 19.55 -6.90 33.71
N ASN A 147 20.20 -6.25 34.68
CA ASN A 147 19.59 -5.79 35.93
C ASN A 147 18.49 -4.75 35.75
N TYR A 148 18.46 -4.08 34.59
CA TYR A 148 17.50 -3.03 34.26
C TYR A 148 16.50 -3.46 33.20
N ILE A 149 16.56 -4.70 32.71
CA ILE A 149 15.65 -5.23 31.69
C ILE A 149 14.37 -5.77 32.33
N ILE A 150 13.24 -5.43 31.71
CA ILE A 150 11.93 -6.04 31.96
C ILE A 150 11.41 -6.60 30.63
N ALA A 151 11.07 -7.88 30.60
CA ALA A 151 10.46 -8.51 29.43
C ALA A 151 8.97 -8.18 29.33
N VAL A 152 8.50 -7.67 28.18
CA VAL A 152 7.08 -7.38 27.96
C VAL A 152 6.55 -8.16 26.77
N PHE A 153 5.61 -9.05 27.05
CA PHE A 153 4.97 -9.86 26.02
C PHE A 153 3.79 -9.11 25.39
N SER A 154 3.88 -8.83 24.11
CA SER A 154 2.82 -8.20 23.31
C SER A 154 2.09 -9.25 22.46
N HIS A 155 0.99 -8.87 21.79
CA HIS A 155 0.20 -9.77 20.91
C HIS A 155 -0.25 -11.09 21.58
N ALA A 156 -0.39 -11.08 22.91
CA ALA A 156 -0.87 -12.21 23.69
C ALA A 156 -2.37 -12.44 23.44
N THR A 157 -2.81 -13.69 23.55
CA THR A 157 -4.23 -14.04 23.39
C THR A 157 -5.06 -13.50 24.56
N LYS A 158 -6.38 -13.36 24.35
CA LYS A 158 -7.32 -12.94 25.42
C LYS A 158 -7.19 -13.77 26.70
N ALA A 159 -6.90 -15.07 26.58
CA ALA A 159 -6.69 -15.97 27.72
C ALA A 159 -5.33 -15.72 28.42
N GLN A 160 -4.25 -15.56 27.65
CA GLN A 160 -2.92 -15.24 28.19
C GLN A 160 -2.89 -13.88 28.89
N ILE A 161 -3.60 -12.88 28.35
CA ILE A 161 -3.70 -11.55 28.97
C ILE A 161 -4.49 -11.61 30.27
N ARG A 162 -5.54 -12.44 30.36
CA ARG A 162 -6.32 -12.62 31.60
C ARG A 162 -5.51 -13.31 32.68
N ASP A 163 -4.90 -14.44 32.33
CA ASP A 163 -4.22 -15.33 33.26
C ASP A 163 -2.72 -15.46 32.92
N ARG A 164 -1.89 -14.96 33.84
CA ARG A 164 -0.43 -15.05 33.75
C ARG A 164 0.08 -16.49 33.78
N ALA A 165 -0.60 -17.40 34.46
CA ALA A 165 -0.19 -18.79 34.51
C ALA A 165 -0.31 -19.44 33.12
N THR A 166 -1.36 -19.10 32.37
CA THR A 166 -1.54 -19.50 30.98
C THR A 166 -0.39 -18.99 30.10
N MET A 167 0.05 -17.74 30.27
CA MET A 167 1.21 -17.22 29.55
C MET A 167 2.51 -17.97 29.91
N ARG A 168 2.76 -18.19 31.21
CA ARG A 168 3.95 -18.87 31.72
C ARG A 168 4.05 -20.33 31.22
N LYS A 169 2.91 -21.02 31.07
CA LYS A 169 2.85 -22.38 30.52
C LYS A 169 3.25 -22.45 29.04
N ALA A 170 3.08 -21.36 28.29
CA ALA A 170 3.42 -21.30 26.86
C ALA A 170 4.92 -21.08 26.58
N TRP A 171 5.74 -20.83 27.61
CA TRP A 171 7.17 -20.55 27.42
C TRP A 171 7.99 -21.79 27.06
N ASN A 172 8.82 -21.64 26.03
CA ASN A 172 9.87 -22.60 25.68
C ASN A 172 11.12 -22.43 26.57
N GLY A 173 12.09 -23.33 26.43
CA GLY A 173 13.35 -23.30 27.17
C GLY A 173 14.08 -21.94 27.09
N PRO A 174 14.33 -21.40 25.88
CA PRO A 174 14.99 -20.09 25.72
C PRO A 174 14.30 -18.93 26.46
N VAL A 175 12.97 -18.79 26.33
CA VAL A 175 12.22 -17.75 27.04
C VAL A 175 12.35 -17.94 28.55
N ARG A 176 12.23 -19.17 29.05
CA ARG A 176 12.33 -19.45 30.48
C ARG A 176 13.71 -19.05 31.04
N SER A 177 14.78 -19.42 30.35
CA SER A 177 16.15 -19.07 30.75
C SER A 177 16.35 -17.56 30.76
N PHE A 178 15.89 -16.86 29.73
CA PHE A 178 15.98 -15.40 29.67
C PHE A 178 15.24 -14.71 30.82
N ILE A 179 13.99 -15.12 31.07
CA ILE A 179 13.17 -14.53 32.14
C ILE A 179 13.80 -14.77 33.51
N GLN A 180 14.42 -15.94 33.73
CA GLN A 180 15.17 -16.23 34.96
C GLN A 180 16.39 -15.34 35.12
N GLU A 181 17.13 -15.10 34.04
CA GLU A 181 18.32 -14.26 34.04
C GLU A 181 18.02 -12.80 34.40
N ILE A 182 16.86 -12.28 33.95
CA ILE A 182 16.38 -10.96 34.36
C ILE A 182 15.57 -11.00 35.67
N ASP A 183 15.85 -11.96 36.55
CA ASP A 183 15.24 -12.11 37.88
C ASP A 183 13.70 -12.13 37.86
N ASN A 184 13.13 -12.82 36.87
CA ASN A 184 11.69 -12.95 36.67
C ASN A 184 10.94 -11.62 36.50
N ARG A 185 11.60 -10.56 36.02
CA ARG A 185 10.98 -9.27 35.67
C ARG A 185 10.26 -9.36 34.32
N TRP A 186 8.95 -9.61 34.34
CA TRP A 186 8.17 -9.68 33.12
C TRP A 186 6.70 -9.26 33.26
N GLY A 187 6.15 -8.69 32.19
CA GLY A 187 4.75 -8.27 32.08
C GLY A 187 4.12 -8.64 30.75
N ILE A 188 2.82 -8.39 30.62
CA ILE A 188 2.05 -8.62 29.39
C ILE A 188 1.46 -7.27 28.99
N SER A 189 1.68 -6.83 27.76
CA SER A 189 1.00 -5.65 27.23
C SER A 189 -0.49 -5.97 27.11
N PRO A 190 -1.40 -5.16 27.68
CA PRO A 190 -2.82 -5.38 27.48
C PRO A 190 -3.19 -5.11 26.01
N ASN A 191 -4.35 -5.61 25.61
CA ASN A 191 -4.97 -5.33 24.31
C ASN A 191 -6.35 -4.70 24.57
N SER A 192 -6.51 -3.46 24.12
CA SER A 192 -7.72 -2.64 24.33
C SER A 192 -8.97 -3.21 23.66
N ASP A 193 -8.83 -4.02 22.60
CA ASP A 193 -9.95 -4.70 21.93
C ASP A 193 -10.55 -5.82 22.79
N TYR A 194 -9.71 -6.46 23.62
CA TYR A 194 -10.14 -7.55 24.50
C TYR A 194 -10.55 -7.06 25.89
N TYR A 195 -9.81 -6.07 26.39
CA TYR A 195 -9.92 -5.49 27.72
C TYR A 195 -9.74 -3.97 27.59
N PRO A 196 -10.83 -3.19 27.53
CA PRO A 196 -10.77 -1.74 27.42
C PRO A 196 -9.96 -1.10 28.57
N PRO A 197 -9.49 0.16 28.45
CA PRO A 197 -8.65 0.81 29.46
C PRO A 197 -9.22 0.81 30.88
N ASP A 198 -10.54 0.80 31.02
CA ASP A 198 -11.20 0.76 32.32
C ASP A 198 -11.30 -0.63 32.96
N ASP A 199 -11.03 -1.69 32.20
CA ASP A 199 -11.12 -3.07 32.67
C ASP A 199 -10.06 -3.36 33.75
N PRO A 200 -10.43 -4.04 34.86
CA PRO A 200 -9.48 -4.41 35.91
C PRO A 200 -8.27 -5.23 35.41
N VAL A 201 -8.45 -6.08 34.40
CA VAL A 201 -7.36 -6.85 33.79
C VAL A 201 -6.39 -5.92 33.07
N HIS A 202 -6.91 -4.93 32.33
CA HIS A 202 -6.09 -3.94 31.65
C HIS A 202 -5.22 -3.16 32.65
N LYS A 203 -5.87 -2.62 33.70
CA LYS A 203 -5.21 -1.88 34.78
C LYS A 203 -4.19 -2.74 35.53
N ALA A 204 -4.51 -4.00 35.81
CA ALA A 204 -3.59 -4.93 36.48
C ALA A 204 -2.33 -5.21 35.66
N ARG A 205 -2.45 -5.42 34.35
CA ARG A 205 -1.30 -5.70 33.48
C ARG A 205 -0.35 -4.51 33.36
N LEU A 206 -0.86 -3.28 33.25
CA LEU A 206 -0.01 -2.08 33.28
C LEU A 206 0.58 -1.84 34.67
N GLY A 207 -0.21 -2.03 35.72
CA GLY A 207 0.24 -1.89 37.11
C GLY A 207 1.39 -2.84 37.46
N GLU A 208 1.38 -4.07 36.94
CA GLU A 208 2.50 -5.03 37.09
C GLU A 208 3.79 -4.52 36.45
N ILE A 209 3.72 -3.98 35.23
CA ILE A 209 4.89 -3.42 34.53
C ILE A 209 5.42 -2.21 35.30
N MET A 210 4.53 -1.31 35.72
CA MET A 210 4.89 -0.13 36.52
C MET A 210 5.51 -0.51 37.87
N ALA A 211 5.00 -1.56 38.52
CA ALA A 211 5.55 -2.05 39.78
C ALA A 211 7.00 -2.55 39.63
N PHE A 212 7.34 -3.22 38.53
CA PHE A 212 8.73 -3.57 38.24
C PHE A 212 9.60 -2.33 38.03
N ILE A 213 9.10 -1.31 37.34
CA ILE A 213 9.82 -0.05 37.10
C ILE A 213 10.12 0.66 38.43
N SER A 214 9.11 0.84 39.29
CA SER A 214 9.26 1.46 40.61
C SER A 214 10.17 0.65 41.53
N GLY A 215 10.09 -0.68 41.47
CA GLY A 215 10.84 -1.59 42.35
C GLY A 215 12.32 -1.74 42.01
N MET A 216 12.76 -1.34 40.80
CA MET A 216 14.16 -1.44 40.41
C MET A 216 15.06 -0.53 41.26
N ARG A 217 16.27 -1.00 41.59
CA ARG A 217 17.26 -0.22 42.34
C ARG A 217 18.25 0.43 41.39
N GLY A 218 18.57 1.70 41.65
CA GLY A 218 19.51 2.45 40.82
C GLY A 218 19.00 2.77 39.42
N VAL A 219 19.95 3.12 38.56
CA VAL A 219 19.80 3.52 37.16
C VAL A 219 21.03 3.04 36.39
N TYR A 220 20.85 2.69 35.13
CA TYR A 220 21.93 2.39 34.20
C TYR A 220 22.54 3.69 33.68
N THR A 221 23.80 3.97 34.04
CA THR A 221 24.48 5.26 33.79
C THR A 221 25.38 5.23 32.56
N THR A 222 25.75 6.42 32.07
CA THR A 222 26.76 6.57 31.01
C THR A 222 28.11 5.98 31.40
N GLU A 223 28.50 6.06 32.68
CA GLU A 223 29.73 5.45 33.19
C GLU A 223 29.70 3.92 33.07
N GLN A 224 28.58 3.28 33.38
CA GLN A 224 28.40 1.84 33.21
C GLN A 224 28.49 1.44 31.73
N LEU A 225 27.91 2.24 30.83
CA LEU A 225 28.03 2.05 29.39
C LEU A 225 29.47 2.21 28.88
N GLU A 226 30.18 3.24 29.35
CA GLU A 226 31.58 3.49 28.97
C GLU A 226 32.52 2.40 29.47
N LYS A 227 32.34 1.95 30.71
CA LYS A 227 33.09 0.82 31.27
C LYS A 227 32.91 -0.45 30.45
N SER A 228 31.67 -0.79 30.10
CA SER A 228 31.40 -1.96 29.27
C SER A 228 31.99 -1.84 27.86
N ARG A 229 32.02 -0.64 27.28
CA ARG A 229 32.72 -0.41 26.00
C ARG A 229 34.23 -0.58 26.11
N GLN A 230 34.84 -0.08 27.18
CA GLN A 230 36.28 -0.23 27.43
C GLN A 230 36.66 -1.71 27.59
N GLU A 231 35.91 -2.46 28.39
CA GLU A 231 36.11 -3.90 28.58
C GLU A 231 36.04 -4.68 27.25
N GLN A 232 35.13 -4.28 26.35
CA GLN A 232 35.04 -4.89 25.03
C GLN A 232 36.18 -4.56 24.10
N GLU A 233 36.65 -3.31 24.13
CA GLU A 233 37.78 -2.90 23.31
C GLU A 233 39.07 -3.56 23.79
N GLU A 234 39.27 -3.68 25.11
CA GLU A 234 40.36 -4.46 25.68
C GLU A 234 40.28 -5.93 25.30
N ALA A 235 39.11 -6.56 25.40
CA ALA A 235 38.93 -7.95 25.01
C ALA A 235 39.22 -8.17 23.51
N ARG A 236 38.87 -7.20 22.65
CA ARG A 236 39.20 -7.22 21.22
C ARG A 236 40.70 -7.11 21.00
N ARG A 237 41.37 -6.15 21.66
CA ARG A 237 42.82 -5.97 21.57
C ARG A 237 43.58 -7.21 22.03
N ARG A 238 43.15 -7.85 23.14
CA ARG A 238 43.76 -9.09 23.65
C ARG A 238 43.68 -10.24 22.63
N LYS A 239 42.54 -10.40 21.96
CA LYS A 239 42.38 -11.43 20.90
C LYS A 239 43.28 -11.15 19.70
N GLU A 240 43.37 -9.90 19.25
CA GLU A 240 44.24 -9.49 18.14
C GLU A 240 45.74 -9.70 18.48
N GLU A 241 46.13 -9.42 19.73
CA GLU A 241 47.50 -9.66 20.22
C GLU A 241 47.82 -11.15 20.33
N GLU A 242 46.91 -11.97 20.84
CA GLU A 242 47.07 -13.43 20.93
C GLU A 242 47.25 -14.06 19.55
N GLU A 243 46.44 -13.66 18.58
CA GLU A 243 46.53 -14.13 17.20
C GLU A 243 47.87 -13.73 16.55
N ARG A 244 48.36 -12.51 16.81
CA ARG A 244 49.69 -12.06 16.36
C ARG A 244 50.82 -12.85 17.03
N ARG A 245 50.73 -13.14 18.32
CA ARG A 245 51.72 -13.94 19.06
C ARG A 245 51.79 -15.38 18.54
N LEU A 246 50.64 -16.02 18.32
CA LEU A 246 50.57 -17.37 17.75
C LEU A 246 51.20 -17.43 16.35
N LYS A 247 50.98 -16.40 15.53
CA LYS A 247 51.60 -16.29 14.21
C LYS A 247 53.12 -16.12 14.27
N GLN A 248 53.61 -15.29 15.18
CA GLN A 248 55.06 -15.07 15.38
C GLN A 248 55.77 -16.33 15.91
N GLU A 249 55.20 -17.02 16.90
CA GLU A 249 55.74 -18.28 17.39
C GLU A 249 55.82 -19.35 16.30
N TYR A 250 54.81 -19.41 15.42
CA TYR A 250 54.80 -20.35 14.31
C TYR A 250 55.93 -20.05 13.31
N GLU A 251 56.15 -18.77 12.97
CA GLU A 251 57.23 -18.34 12.08
C GLU A 251 58.63 -18.53 12.69
N GLU A 252 58.80 -18.32 14.00
CA GLU A 252 60.06 -18.59 14.70
C GLU A 252 60.38 -20.08 14.80
N LYS A 253 59.37 -20.92 15.09
CA LYS A 253 59.52 -22.38 15.08
C LYS A 253 59.95 -22.91 13.70
N LEU A 254 59.45 -22.30 12.62
CA LEU A 254 59.87 -22.58 11.23
C LEU A 254 61.32 -22.15 10.94
N LYS A 255 61.76 -21.01 11.47
CA LYS A 255 63.15 -20.53 11.31
C LYS A 255 64.14 -21.32 12.17
N GLU A 256 63.72 -21.77 13.35
CA GLU A 256 64.54 -22.57 14.25
C GLU A 256 64.71 -24.01 13.73
N SER A 257 63.67 -24.58 13.10
CA SER A 257 63.79 -25.89 12.43
C SER A 257 64.70 -25.85 11.21
N ALA A 258 64.77 -24.71 10.50
CA ALA A 258 65.66 -24.52 9.35
C ALA A 258 67.14 -24.28 9.73
N ARG A 259 67.43 -23.85 10.97
CA ARG A 259 68.80 -23.55 11.43
C ARG A 259 69.54 -24.73 12.04
N LYS A 260 68.85 -25.79 12.46
CA LYS A 260 69.45 -26.94 13.19
C LYS A 260 70.03 -28.03 12.29
N GLU A 261 69.99 -27.88 10.96
CA GLU A 261 70.55 -28.85 9.99
C GLU A 261 71.96 -28.48 9.52
N SER A 262 72.96 -28.53 10.42
CA SER A 262 74.37 -28.57 10.02
C SER A 262 75.21 -29.31 11.06
N ASN A 263 75.32 -30.64 10.91
CA ASN A 263 76.57 -31.42 10.97
C ASN A 263 76.32 -32.94 11.17
N GLU A 264 77.07 -33.73 10.38
CA GLU A 264 76.80 -35.08 9.87
C GLU A 264 76.67 -36.26 10.86
N ALA A 265 77.00 -36.13 12.15
CA ALA A 265 77.05 -37.27 13.08
C ALA A 265 75.67 -37.68 13.68
N HIS A 266 74.67 -36.81 13.58
CA HIS A 266 73.32 -37.03 14.12
C HIS A 266 72.46 -37.96 13.23
N LYS A 267 72.84 -38.14 11.95
CA LYS A 267 72.07 -38.89 10.93
C LYS A 267 71.84 -40.36 11.26
N GLN A 268 72.81 -41.06 11.84
CA GLN A 268 72.70 -42.51 12.10
C GLN A 268 71.80 -42.84 13.30
N LYS A 269 71.82 -42.02 14.36
CA LYS A 269 70.93 -42.20 15.52
C LYS A 269 69.50 -41.72 15.26
N ILE A 270 69.35 -40.74 14.37
CA ILE A 270 68.05 -40.28 13.87
C ILE A 270 67.34 -41.36 13.05
N GLU A 271 68.04 -42.13 12.22
CA GLU A 271 67.38 -43.08 11.32
C GLU A 271 66.76 -44.28 12.07
N GLU A 272 67.42 -44.73 13.14
CA GLU A 272 66.89 -45.71 14.10
C GLU A 272 65.60 -45.21 14.79
N LEU A 273 65.65 -43.98 15.32
CA LEU A 273 64.50 -43.34 15.98
C LEU A 273 63.37 -43.00 14.99
N ARG A 274 63.70 -42.74 13.71
CA ARG A 274 62.72 -42.50 12.64
C ARG A 274 61.93 -43.74 12.29
N GLN A 275 62.55 -44.92 12.22
CA GLN A 275 61.83 -46.16 11.93
C GLN A 275 60.84 -46.51 13.05
N GLU A 276 61.24 -46.30 14.31
CA GLU A 276 60.40 -46.55 15.48
C GLU A 276 59.26 -45.52 15.63
N PHE A 277 59.54 -44.26 15.33
CA PHE A 277 58.54 -43.18 15.36
C PHE A 277 57.54 -43.28 14.18
N LYS A 278 57.99 -43.73 13.00
CA LYS A 278 57.15 -43.93 11.82
C LYS A 278 56.17 -45.09 12.00
N ALA A 279 56.59 -46.19 12.63
CA ALA A 279 55.69 -47.29 13.01
C ALA A 279 54.59 -46.85 14.00
N LYS A 280 54.94 -46.03 15.01
CA LYS A 280 53.97 -45.48 15.97
C LYS A 280 53.06 -44.39 15.38
N GLN A 281 53.55 -43.59 14.43
CA GLN A 281 52.73 -42.63 13.68
C GLN A 281 51.77 -43.34 12.73
N GLU A 282 52.18 -44.39 12.01
CA GLU A 282 51.31 -45.16 11.11
C GLU A 282 50.21 -45.90 11.87
N GLU A 283 50.49 -46.41 13.08
CA GLU A 283 49.49 -47.03 13.96
C GLU A 283 48.50 -45.99 14.53
N GLY A 284 49.00 -44.83 14.99
CA GLY A 284 48.18 -43.73 15.50
C GLY A 284 47.33 -43.05 14.40
N GLU A 285 47.85 -42.92 13.18
CA GLU A 285 47.10 -42.44 12.03
C GLU A 285 46.06 -43.45 11.57
N ARG A 286 46.34 -44.76 11.60
CA ARG A 286 45.34 -45.80 11.31
C ARG A 286 44.17 -45.77 12.31
N LEU A 287 44.45 -45.60 13.60
CA LEU A 287 43.43 -45.46 14.64
C LEU A 287 42.60 -44.19 14.47
N ARG A 288 43.25 -43.03 14.28
CA ARG A 288 42.56 -41.74 14.06
C ARG A 288 41.77 -41.71 12.76
N LYS A 289 42.28 -42.35 11.71
CA LYS A 289 41.57 -42.48 10.42
C LYS A 289 40.34 -43.37 10.57
N LYS A 290 40.43 -44.49 11.30
CA LYS A 290 39.29 -45.36 11.60
C LYS A 290 38.23 -44.67 12.44
N GLU A 291 38.62 -43.94 13.50
CA GLU A 291 37.70 -43.15 14.32
C GLU A 291 37.02 -42.02 13.52
N ARG A 292 37.78 -41.36 12.62
CA ARG A 292 37.26 -40.33 11.74
C ARG A 292 36.31 -40.88 10.69
N GLU A 293 36.63 -42.02 10.07
CA GLU A 293 35.75 -42.70 9.11
C GLU A 293 34.45 -43.18 9.80
N GLU A 294 34.53 -43.73 11.01
CA GLU A 294 33.34 -44.11 11.81
C GLU A 294 32.50 -42.89 12.23
N ALA A 295 33.13 -41.77 12.58
CA ALA A 295 32.44 -40.52 12.91
C ALA A 295 31.78 -39.86 11.68
N GLU A 296 32.49 -39.82 10.54
CA GLU A 296 31.98 -39.32 9.27
C GLU A 296 30.84 -40.20 8.74
N GLU A 297 30.91 -41.52 8.93
CA GLU A 297 29.83 -42.44 8.58
C GLU A 297 28.59 -42.23 9.47
N ARG A 298 28.76 -42.04 10.79
CA ARG A 298 27.66 -41.71 11.69
C ARG A 298 27.02 -40.35 11.34
N PHE A 299 27.85 -39.36 11.04
CA PHE A 299 27.37 -38.02 10.66
C PHE A 299 26.61 -38.06 9.32
N ARG A 300 27.14 -38.76 8.32
CA ARG A 300 26.48 -38.97 7.02
C ARG A 300 25.12 -39.67 7.17
N LYS A 301 25.04 -40.77 7.94
CA LYS A 301 23.77 -41.47 8.22
C LYS A 301 22.75 -40.56 8.92
N SER A 302 23.20 -39.67 9.81
CA SER A 302 22.34 -38.70 10.49
C SER A 302 21.80 -37.62 9.54
N ILE A 303 22.64 -37.10 8.64
CA ILE A 303 22.23 -36.14 7.59
C ILE A 303 21.23 -36.79 6.63
N GLU A 304 21.48 -38.01 6.18
CA GLU A 304 20.56 -38.75 5.28
C GLU A 304 19.21 -39.03 5.95
N SER A 305 19.21 -39.39 7.23
CA SER A 305 17.99 -39.54 8.04
C SER A 305 17.19 -38.24 8.09
N LEU A 306 17.84 -37.11 8.40
CA LEU A 306 17.20 -35.79 8.47
C LEU A 306 16.68 -35.31 7.10
N GLN A 307 17.39 -35.61 6.02
CA GLN A 307 16.94 -35.29 4.66
C GLN A 307 15.71 -36.11 4.26
N THR A 308 15.69 -37.40 4.64
CA THR A 308 14.55 -38.29 4.38
C THR A 308 13.31 -37.86 5.17
N GLU A 309 13.48 -37.49 6.43
CA GLU A 309 12.40 -36.98 7.28
C GLU A 309 11.83 -35.65 6.77
N ASN A 310 12.69 -34.71 6.35
CA ASN A 310 12.26 -33.46 5.71
C ASN A 310 11.52 -33.71 4.39
N LYS A 311 11.96 -34.69 3.59
CA LYS A 311 11.29 -35.05 2.33
C LYS A 311 9.89 -35.63 2.59
N MET A 312 9.78 -36.56 3.55
CA MET A 312 8.49 -37.13 3.97
C MET A 312 7.53 -36.07 4.52
N GLN A 313 8.04 -35.09 5.26
CA GLN A 313 7.23 -33.99 5.77
C GLN A 313 6.74 -33.06 4.65
N ARG A 314 7.61 -32.76 3.67
CA ARG A 314 7.22 -31.98 2.48
C ARG A 314 6.15 -32.70 1.64
N GLU A 315 6.27 -34.01 1.44
CA GLU A 315 5.25 -34.79 0.72
C GLU A 315 3.91 -34.85 1.48
N LYS A 316 3.94 -34.93 2.82
CA LYS A 316 2.71 -34.85 3.63
C LYS A 316 2.04 -33.48 3.51
N ASP A 317 2.79 -32.40 3.60
CA ASP A 317 2.26 -31.04 3.49
C ASP A 317 1.73 -30.77 2.07
N GLU A 318 2.40 -31.29 1.05
CA GLU A 318 1.95 -31.15 -0.35
C GLU A 318 0.67 -31.96 -0.63
N ASN A 319 0.57 -33.18 -0.09
CA ASN A 319 -0.65 -33.98 -0.19
C ASN A 319 -1.82 -33.35 0.55
N LEU A 320 -1.60 -32.77 1.73
CA LEU A 320 -2.62 -32.03 2.47
C LEU A 320 -3.14 -30.83 1.65
N ARG A 321 -2.21 -30.04 1.07
CA ARG A 321 -2.56 -28.91 0.19
C ARG A 321 -3.31 -29.36 -1.07
N ARG A 322 -3.01 -30.55 -1.62
CA ARG A 322 -3.74 -31.12 -2.77
C ARG A 322 -5.15 -31.55 -2.37
N GLN A 323 -5.34 -32.08 -1.17
CA GLN A 323 -6.66 -32.45 -0.65
C GLN A 323 -7.52 -31.21 -0.42
N GLU A 324 -6.99 -30.18 0.24
CA GLU A 324 -7.70 -28.91 0.47
C GLU A 324 -8.12 -28.23 -0.85
N ARG A 325 -7.27 -28.27 -1.88
CA ARG A 325 -7.62 -27.76 -3.22
C ARG A 325 -8.77 -28.53 -3.85
N ARG A 326 -8.76 -29.87 -3.79
CA ARG A 326 -9.85 -30.70 -4.33
C ARG A 326 -11.17 -30.43 -3.63
N GLU A 327 -11.16 -30.34 -2.31
CA GLU A 327 -12.37 -30.03 -1.52
C GLU A 327 -12.91 -28.62 -1.86
N THR A 328 -12.01 -27.65 -2.07
CA THR A 328 -12.38 -26.29 -2.47
C THR A 328 -12.95 -26.24 -3.90
N GLU A 329 -12.34 -26.96 -4.85
CA GLU A 329 -12.83 -27.06 -6.24
C GLU A 329 -14.19 -27.76 -6.31
N GLU A 330 -14.41 -28.83 -5.55
CA GLU A 330 -15.71 -29.50 -5.45
C GLU A 330 -16.78 -28.62 -4.82
N ARG A 331 -16.41 -27.78 -3.84
CA ARG A 331 -17.32 -26.78 -3.27
C ARG A 331 -17.70 -25.72 -4.30
N TYR A 332 -16.70 -25.16 -5.00
CA TYR A 332 -16.92 -24.17 -6.05
C TYR A 332 -17.80 -24.72 -7.19
N ARG A 333 -17.58 -25.98 -7.58
CA ARG A 333 -18.38 -26.63 -8.63
C ARG A 333 -19.84 -26.80 -8.22
N ARG A 334 -20.11 -27.17 -6.96
CA ARG A 334 -21.47 -27.25 -6.41
C ARG A 334 -22.17 -25.89 -6.39
N ASP A 335 -21.48 -24.85 -5.96
CA ASP A 335 -22.03 -23.49 -5.90
C ASP A 335 -22.34 -22.96 -7.31
N LEU A 336 -21.48 -23.25 -8.29
CA LEU A 336 -21.69 -22.88 -9.69
C LEU A 336 -22.91 -23.60 -10.31
N ASP A 337 -23.10 -24.88 -10.00
CA ASP A 337 -24.26 -25.64 -10.48
C ASP A 337 -25.56 -25.16 -9.83
N LEU A 338 -25.53 -24.75 -8.56
CA LEU A 338 -26.66 -24.09 -7.88
C LEU A 338 -27.03 -22.78 -8.56
N MET A 339 -26.05 -21.90 -8.81
CA MET A 339 -26.27 -20.62 -9.50
C MET A 339 -26.86 -20.83 -10.90
N LYS A 340 -26.40 -21.85 -11.65
CA LYS A 340 -26.96 -22.18 -12.96
C LYS A 340 -28.40 -22.70 -12.90
N GLN A 341 -28.78 -23.39 -11.82
CA GLN A 341 -30.17 -23.82 -11.62
C GLN A 341 -31.08 -22.65 -11.25
N GLU A 342 -30.63 -21.77 -10.37
CA GLU A 342 -31.38 -20.56 -9.99
C GLU A 342 -31.59 -19.63 -11.18
N HIS A 343 -30.54 -19.42 -11.99
CA HIS A 343 -30.65 -18.60 -13.20
C HIS A 343 -31.65 -19.18 -14.20
N ARG A 344 -31.63 -20.51 -14.43
CA ARG A 344 -32.62 -21.18 -15.30
C ARG A 344 -34.04 -21.03 -14.76
N ALA A 345 -34.24 -21.23 -13.46
CA ALA A 345 -35.55 -21.05 -12.83
C ALA A 345 -36.05 -19.59 -12.93
N GLN A 346 -35.15 -18.61 -12.85
CA GLN A 346 -35.47 -17.20 -13.01
C GLN A 346 -35.83 -16.86 -14.47
N GLN A 347 -35.11 -17.42 -15.44
CA GLN A 347 -35.42 -17.28 -16.86
C GLN A 347 -36.80 -17.86 -17.18
N GLU A 348 -37.12 -19.08 -16.72
CA GLU A 348 -38.43 -19.69 -16.92
C GLU A 348 -39.58 -18.88 -16.29
N ARG A 349 -39.36 -18.30 -15.10
CA ARG A 349 -40.34 -17.41 -14.46
C ARG A 349 -40.58 -16.14 -15.28
N THR A 350 -39.52 -15.57 -15.82
CA THR A 350 -39.56 -14.34 -16.62
C THR A 350 -40.26 -14.59 -17.95
N GLU A 351 -39.95 -15.71 -18.61
CA GLU A 351 -40.59 -16.13 -19.87
C GLU A 351 -42.08 -16.41 -19.68
N LYS A 352 -42.48 -17.07 -18.57
CA LYS A 352 -43.89 -17.25 -18.23
C LYS A 352 -44.63 -15.93 -18.03
N MET A 353 -44.02 -14.97 -17.32
CA MET A 353 -44.59 -13.63 -17.15
C MET A 353 -44.70 -12.87 -18.48
N PHE A 354 -43.70 -12.97 -19.35
CA PHE A 354 -43.70 -12.35 -20.67
C PHE A 354 -44.83 -12.90 -21.55
N ASN A 355 -44.97 -14.24 -21.63
CA ASN A 355 -46.02 -14.88 -22.41
C ASN A 355 -47.43 -14.57 -21.90
N GLN A 356 -47.61 -14.44 -20.58
CA GLN A 356 -48.89 -13.98 -20.00
C GLN A 356 -49.25 -12.56 -20.43
N ARG A 357 -48.27 -11.64 -20.46
CA ARG A 357 -48.50 -10.26 -20.91
C ARG A 357 -48.86 -10.19 -22.39
N ILE A 358 -48.18 -10.97 -23.24
CA ILE A 358 -48.50 -11.08 -24.67
C ILE A 358 -49.95 -11.54 -24.85
N GLN A 359 -50.37 -12.60 -24.14
CA GLN A 359 -51.75 -13.12 -24.24
C GLN A 359 -52.80 -12.10 -23.75
N GLU A 360 -52.49 -11.35 -22.69
CA GLU A 360 -53.38 -10.29 -22.18
C GLU A 360 -53.50 -9.13 -23.18
N GLU A 361 -52.40 -8.74 -23.81
CA GLU A 361 -52.37 -7.68 -24.83
C GLU A 361 -53.10 -8.10 -26.11
N GLU A 362 -52.95 -9.35 -26.55
CA GLU A 362 -53.71 -9.90 -27.68
C GLU A 362 -55.23 -9.92 -27.39
N ARG A 363 -55.63 -10.28 -26.16
CA ARG A 363 -57.05 -10.20 -25.76
C ARG A 363 -57.57 -8.76 -25.79
N ARG A 364 -56.78 -7.79 -25.30
CA ARG A 364 -57.15 -6.37 -25.36
C ARG A 364 -57.26 -5.86 -26.79
N ARG A 365 -56.29 -6.18 -27.65
CA ARG A 365 -56.32 -5.81 -29.08
C ARG A 365 -57.57 -6.36 -29.78
N LYS A 366 -57.93 -7.61 -29.50
CA LYS A 366 -59.13 -8.23 -30.06
C LYS A 366 -60.42 -7.56 -29.57
N GLN A 367 -60.50 -7.22 -28.29
CA GLN A 367 -61.62 -6.46 -27.72
C GLN A 367 -61.75 -5.07 -28.35
N ASP A 368 -60.64 -4.34 -28.51
CA ASP A 368 -60.63 -3.04 -29.17
C ASP A 368 -61.01 -3.13 -30.65
N GLU A 369 -60.57 -4.19 -31.34
CA GLU A 369 -60.92 -4.41 -32.75
C GLU A 369 -62.40 -4.75 -32.92
N ASP A 370 -62.96 -5.59 -32.04
CA ASP A 370 -64.39 -5.90 -32.02
C ASP A 370 -65.23 -4.65 -31.68
N ALA A 371 -64.79 -3.83 -30.72
CA ALA A 371 -65.43 -2.55 -30.40
C ALA A 371 -65.42 -1.58 -31.59
N ARG A 372 -64.28 -1.45 -32.28
CA ARG A 372 -64.15 -0.63 -33.51
C ARG A 372 -65.04 -1.16 -34.65
N ARG A 373 -65.18 -2.48 -34.79
CA ARG A 373 -66.07 -3.08 -35.80
C ARG A 373 -67.54 -2.77 -35.50
N GLU A 374 -67.93 -2.80 -34.23
CA GLU A 374 -69.30 -2.47 -33.81
C GLU A 374 -69.60 -0.98 -33.99
N GLU A 375 -68.68 -0.09 -33.62
CA GLU A 375 -68.79 1.34 -33.92
C GLU A 375 -68.91 1.60 -35.41
N ARG A 376 -68.13 0.89 -36.25
CA ARG A 376 -68.21 1.02 -37.71
C ARG A 376 -69.56 0.57 -38.26
N ARG A 377 -70.15 -0.52 -37.74
CA ARG A 377 -71.51 -0.93 -38.11
C ARG A 377 -72.54 0.12 -37.72
N GLN A 378 -72.47 0.65 -36.50
CA GLN A 378 -73.39 1.68 -36.03
C GLN A 378 -73.26 2.96 -36.87
N ALA A 379 -72.04 3.34 -37.26
CA ALA A 379 -71.79 4.46 -38.16
C ALA A 379 -72.31 4.19 -39.58
N GLU A 380 -72.10 2.99 -40.14
CA GLU A 380 -72.64 2.58 -41.44
C GLU A 380 -74.19 2.58 -41.44
N GLU A 381 -74.82 2.10 -40.36
CA GLU A 381 -76.27 2.12 -40.22
C GLU A 381 -76.82 3.55 -40.07
N MET A 382 -76.15 4.39 -39.28
CA MET A 382 -76.47 5.82 -39.17
C MET A 382 -76.30 6.52 -40.53
N TYR A 383 -75.24 6.23 -41.26
CA TYR A 383 -74.98 6.80 -42.58
C TYR A 383 -76.02 6.34 -43.60
N ARG A 384 -76.44 5.07 -43.54
CA ARG A 384 -77.52 4.54 -44.38
C ARG A 384 -78.86 5.22 -44.11
N ARG A 385 -79.21 5.44 -42.83
CA ARG A 385 -80.41 6.22 -42.45
C ARG A 385 -80.34 7.65 -42.96
N LYS A 386 -79.17 8.30 -42.87
CA LYS A 386 -78.95 9.64 -43.44
C LYS A 386 -79.03 9.64 -44.97
N LEU A 387 -78.54 8.61 -45.65
CA LEU A 387 -78.68 8.46 -47.10
C LEU A 387 -80.14 8.28 -47.50
N ASP A 388 -80.92 7.46 -46.78
CA ASP A 388 -82.36 7.30 -47.01
C ASP A 388 -83.13 8.62 -46.76
N GLU A 389 -82.71 9.41 -45.74
CA GLU A 389 -83.23 10.77 -45.50
C GLU A 389 -82.85 11.74 -46.62
N VAL A 390 -81.61 11.68 -47.11
CA VAL A 390 -81.13 12.50 -48.22
C VAL A 390 -81.76 12.08 -49.54
N GLU A 391 -82.02 10.80 -49.81
CA GLU A 391 -82.79 10.33 -50.97
C GLU A 391 -84.25 10.80 -50.89
N LYS A 392 -84.87 10.77 -49.72
CA LYS A 392 -86.20 11.38 -49.50
C LYS A 392 -86.19 12.89 -49.70
N GLN A 393 -85.16 13.59 -49.26
CA GLN A 393 -85.01 15.04 -49.46
C GLN A 393 -84.63 15.39 -50.92
N ASN A 394 -83.91 14.52 -51.62
CA ASN A 394 -83.52 14.68 -53.03
C ASN A 394 -84.63 14.30 -54.00
N GLN A 395 -85.65 13.53 -53.58
CA GLN A 395 -86.91 13.42 -54.33
C GLN A 395 -87.73 14.72 -54.33
N GLU A 396 -87.33 15.75 -53.56
CA GLU A 396 -88.01 17.04 -53.51
C GLU A 396 -87.17 18.24 -53.98
N ARG A 397 -85.90 18.08 -54.36
CA ARG A 397 -85.06 19.23 -54.75
C ARG A 397 -84.18 18.95 -55.95
N ASP A 398 -84.53 19.64 -57.03
CA ASP A 398 -83.80 19.72 -58.28
C ASP A 398 -82.43 20.39 -58.13
N ASN A 399 -81.54 20.02 -59.04
CA ASN A 399 -80.08 20.15 -59.06
C ASN A 399 -79.48 21.55 -58.76
N SER A 400 -78.35 21.61 -58.02
CA SER A 400 -77.18 22.49 -58.32
C SER A 400 -75.98 22.43 -57.33
N GLU A 401 -76.01 21.69 -56.20
CA GLU A 401 -75.00 21.88 -55.13
C GLU A 401 -73.89 20.81 -55.04
N THR A 402 -73.97 19.73 -55.82
CA THR A 402 -73.08 18.56 -55.71
C THR A 402 -71.65 18.80 -56.23
N PHE A 403 -71.45 19.81 -57.07
CA PHE A 403 -70.15 20.06 -57.71
C PHE A 403 -69.17 20.86 -56.81
N ARG A 404 -69.67 21.66 -55.86
CA ARG A 404 -68.82 22.45 -54.93
C ARG A 404 -68.14 21.59 -53.87
N ILE A 405 -68.84 20.58 -53.37
CA ILE A 405 -68.37 19.73 -52.26
C ILE A 405 -67.19 18.84 -52.69
N MET A 406 -67.16 18.42 -53.96
CA MET A 406 -66.08 17.59 -54.50
C MET A 406 -64.73 18.34 -54.57
N GLN A 407 -64.77 19.66 -54.77
CA GLN A 407 -63.58 20.50 -54.86
C GLN A 407 -62.96 20.77 -53.47
N GLU A 408 -63.79 20.96 -52.44
CA GLU A 408 -63.33 21.14 -51.05
C GLU A 408 -62.68 19.87 -50.45
N MET A 409 -63.10 18.67 -50.88
CA MET A 409 -62.51 17.42 -50.41
C MET A 409 -61.09 17.18 -50.94
N GLN A 410 -60.77 17.68 -52.15
CA GLN A 410 -59.40 17.58 -52.70
C GLN A 410 -58.41 18.50 -51.97
N GLU A 411 -58.83 19.69 -51.53
CA GLU A 411 -57.97 20.62 -50.77
C GLU A 411 -57.64 20.13 -49.36
N ARG A 412 -58.61 19.49 -48.68
CA ARG A 412 -58.39 18.89 -47.35
C ARG A 412 -57.41 17.73 -47.37
N GLY A 413 -57.42 16.92 -48.43
CA GLY A 413 -56.45 15.83 -48.60
C GLY A 413 -55.00 16.32 -48.77
N HIS A 414 -54.81 17.47 -49.41
CA HIS A 414 -53.48 18.05 -49.59
C HIS A 414 -52.92 18.66 -48.29
N GLN A 415 -53.78 19.27 -47.47
CA GLN A 415 -53.38 19.81 -46.15
C GLN A 415 -52.99 18.72 -45.14
N ALA A 416 -53.67 17.56 -45.14
CA ALA A 416 -53.34 16.45 -44.24
C ALA A 416 -51.97 15.83 -44.55
N ASN A 417 -51.62 15.72 -45.85
CA ASN A 417 -50.31 15.21 -46.27
C ASN A 417 -49.16 16.17 -45.90
N LEU A 418 -49.40 17.48 -45.98
CA LEU A 418 -48.44 18.49 -45.51
C LEU A 418 -48.23 18.44 -44.00
N ALA A 419 -49.27 18.15 -43.21
CA ALA A 419 -49.18 18.02 -41.76
C ALA A 419 -48.36 16.80 -41.33
N PHE A 420 -48.58 15.65 -42.00
CA PHE A 420 -47.82 14.42 -41.75
C PHE A 420 -46.33 14.55 -42.11
N THR A 421 -46.04 15.26 -43.20
CA THR A 421 -44.65 15.53 -43.62
C THR A 421 -43.92 16.43 -42.61
N ARG A 422 -44.60 17.43 -42.04
CA ARG A 422 -44.05 18.30 -40.98
C ARG A 422 -43.77 17.54 -39.68
N GLU A 423 -44.63 16.58 -39.32
CA GLU A 423 -44.48 15.78 -38.10
C GLU A 423 -43.30 14.79 -38.20
N LEU A 424 -43.07 14.23 -39.40
CA LEU A 424 -41.89 13.42 -39.73
C LEU A 424 -40.58 14.21 -39.69
N ASP A 425 -40.58 15.45 -40.17
CA ASP A 425 -39.42 16.35 -40.07
C ASP A 425 -39.13 16.77 -38.61
N ASP A 426 -40.15 16.91 -37.78
CA ASP A 426 -40.01 17.21 -36.35
C ASP A 426 -39.51 16.03 -35.52
N LEU A 427 -39.85 14.80 -35.93
CA LEU A 427 -39.29 13.58 -35.37
C LEU A 427 -37.83 13.39 -35.78
N ARG A 428 -37.48 13.69 -37.04
CA ARG A 428 -36.08 13.71 -37.50
C ARG A 428 -35.25 14.74 -36.74
N ARG A 429 -35.75 15.97 -36.60
CA ARG A 429 -35.09 17.02 -35.80
C ARG A 429 -34.88 16.60 -34.34
N ARG A 430 -35.88 15.99 -33.70
CA ARG A 430 -35.73 15.47 -32.33
C ARG A 430 -34.75 14.30 -32.24
N ASN A 431 -34.70 13.43 -33.24
CA ASN A 431 -33.77 12.30 -33.26
C ASN A 431 -32.32 12.77 -33.54
N ASP A 432 -32.15 13.77 -34.41
CA ASP A 432 -30.86 14.45 -34.63
C ASP A 432 -30.41 15.22 -33.39
N GLU A 433 -31.34 15.83 -32.65
CA GLU A 433 -31.07 16.48 -31.36
C GLU A 433 -30.77 15.46 -30.24
N TYR A 434 -31.36 14.26 -30.30
CA TYR A 434 -31.08 13.15 -29.38
C TYR A 434 -29.72 12.51 -29.66
N GLU A 435 -29.38 12.28 -30.94
CA GLU A 435 -28.05 11.87 -31.40
C GLU A 435 -26.99 12.94 -31.07
N ARG A 436 -27.33 14.22 -31.22
CA ARG A 436 -26.46 15.33 -30.82
C ARG A 436 -26.26 15.38 -29.30
N LYS A 437 -27.28 15.10 -28.49
CA LYS A 437 -27.16 14.99 -27.02
C LYS A 437 -26.39 13.75 -26.55
N LEU A 438 -26.38 12.67 -27.34
CA LEU A 438 -25.52 11.50 -27.12
C LEU A 438 -24.07 11.82 -27.51
N ARG A 439 -23.84 12.51 -28.64
CA ARG A 439 -22.52 12.99 -29.06
C ARG A 439 -21.96 14.11 -28.17
N GLU A 440 -22.80 14.93 -27.56
CA GLU A 440 -22.40 15.97 -26.58
C GLU A 440 -22.17 15.40 -25.16
N LYS A 441 -22.48 14.12 -24.91
CA LYS A 441 -22.19 13.44 -23.63
C LYS A 441 -20.98 12.51 -23.65
N ASP A 442 -20.46 12.18 -24.83
CA ASP A 442 -19.30 11.30 -25.04
C ASP A 442 -18.10 12.06 -25.67
N ASP A 443 -18.01 13.38 -25.52
CA ASP A 443 -16.93 14.23 -26.08
C ASP A 443 -15.93 14.78 -25.04
N ASP A 444 -15.81 14.12 -23.88
CA ASP A 444 -14.69 14.34 -22.93
C ASP A 444 -13.52 13.41 -23.28
N GLY A 445 -13.13 13.42 -24.57
CA GLY A 445 -12.15 12.50 -25.13
C GLY A 445 -10.72 12.75 -24.61
N GLY A 446 -10.17 11.74 -23.94
CA GLY A 446 -8.74 11.50 -23.86
C GLY A 446 -7.99 12.32 -22.80
N ASP A 447 -7.07 11.63 -22.15
CA ASP A 447 -6.39 12.06 -20.93
C ASP A 447 -4.90 12.19 -21.24
N CYS A 448 -4.52 13.34 -21.81
CA CYS A 448 -3.31 13.46 -22.62
C CYS A 448 -2.70 14.88 -22.62
N PHE A 449 -1.40 14.92 -22.92
CA PHE A 449 -0.68 16.13 -23.28
C PHE A 449 -0.84 16.48 -24.76
N SER A 450 -0.69 17.76 -25.08
CA SER A 450 -0.50 18.23 -26.46
C SER A 450 0.83 17.71 -27.04
N LEU A 451 0.84 17.30 -28.30
CA LEU A 451 2.02 16.72 -28.97
C LEU A 451 3.23 17.67 -29.02
N ASP A 452 3.01 18.97 -29.10
CA ASP A 452 4.05 20.02 -29.15
C ASP A 452 4.60 20.41 -27.77
N THR A 453 4.10 19.81 -26.70
CA THR A 453 4.60 20.04 -25.34
C THR A 453 6.06 19.60 -25.26
N LYS A 454 6.93 20.42 -24.65
CA LYS A 454 8.37 20.15 -24.58
C LYS A 454 8.78 19.56 -23.24
N VAL A 455 9.65 18.56 -23.30
CA VAL A 455 10.31 17.95 -22.14
C VAL A 455 11.82 17.94 -22.35
N GLN A 456 12.56 17.93 -21.24
CA GLN A 456 14.02 17.88 -21.28
C GLN A 456 14.52 16.44 -21.10
N LEU A 457 15.36 15.96 -22.01
CA LEU A 457 16.06 14.68 -21.88
C LEU A 457 17.25 14.79 -20.92
N SER A 458 17.72 13.66 -20.38
CA SER A 458 18.93 13.59 -19.53
C SER A 458 20.21 14.04 -20.25
N SER A 459 20.19 14.07 -21.59
CA SER A 459 21.24 14.66 -22.42
C SER A 459 21.25 16.19 -22.39
N GLY A 460 20.26 16.83 -21.77
CA GLY A 460 20.05 18.26 -21.74
C GLY A 460 19.23 18.80 -22.93
N LYS A 461 19.00 17.98 -23.97
CA LYS A 461 18.21 18.36 -25.16
C LYS A 461 16.72 18.48 -24.81
N PHE A 462 16.07 19.54 -25.29
CA PHE A 462 14.61 19.63 -25.29
C PHE A 462 14.02 18.97 -26.53
N VAL A 463 13.01 18.14 -26.33
CA VAL A 463 12.26 17.46 -27.39
C VAL A 463 10.77 17.68 -27.20
N GLU A 464 10.02 17.67 -28.29
CA GLU A 464 8.55 17.64 -28.24
C GLU A 464 8.08 16.24 -27.83
N MET A 465 6.98 16.16 -27.09
CA MET A 465 6.46 14.89 -26.60
C MET A 465 6.09 13.94 -27.76
N ALA A 466 5.76 14.47 -28.94
CA ALA A 466 5.58 13.69 -30.17
C ALA A 466 6.80 12.79 -30.53
N GLU A 467 8.01 13.24 -30.20
CA GLU A 467 9.26 12.55 -30.51
C GLU A 467 9.65 11.49 -29.47
N LEU A 468 8.97 11.45 -28.30
CA LEU A 468 9.33 10.57 -27.20
C LEU A 468 9.28 9.08 -27.57
N GLN A 469 10.26 8.35 -27.04
CA GLN A 469 10.37 6.90 -27.18
C GLN A 469 10.38 6.23 -25.79
N ILE A 470 9.93 4.97 -25.75
CA ILE A 470 10.08 4.15 -24.55
C ILE A 470 11.58 3.97 -24.29
N GLY A 471 11.99 4.18 -23.04
CA GLY A 471 13.38 4.18 -22.60
C GLY A 471 14.01 5.57 -22.49
N ASP A 472 13.40 6.60 -23.09
CA ASP A 472 13.89 7.97 -22.94
C ASP A 472 13.86 8.40 -21.48
N ARG A 473 14.95 9.01 -21.00
CA ARG A 473 15.02 9.57 -19.65
C ARG A 473 14.74 11.06 -19.70
N ILE A 474 13.58 11.46 -19.20
CA ILE A 474 13.10 12.85 -19.20
C ILE A 474 13.09 13.45 -17.80
N CYS A 475 13.17 14.78 -17.72
CA CYS A 475 13.14 15.50 -16.45
C CYS A 475 11.78 15.32 -15.78
N SER A 476 11.78 14.65 -14.64
CA SER A 476 10.57 14.28 -13.91
C SER A 476 10.35 15.10 -12.65
N ASN A 477 11.44 15.57 -12.04
CA ASN A 477 11.38 16.36 -10.81
C ASN A 477 12.69 17.15 -10.62
N VAL A 478 12.76 17.92 -9.54
CA VAL A 478 13.99 18.56 -9.06
C VAL A 478 14.13 18.30 -7.56
N ARG A 479 15.33 17.95 -7.12
CA ARG A 479 15.70 17.83 -5.71
C ARG A 479 16.99 18.59 -5.44
N ASN A 480 16.99 19.47 -4.44
CA ASN A 480 18.17 20.25 -4.03
C ASN A 480 18.83 21.05 -5.17
N GLY A 481 18.04 21.59 -6.11
CA GLY A 481 18.55 22.31 -7.29
C GLY A 481 19.06 21.43 -8.42
N GLU A 482 19.04 20.09 -8.25
CA GLU A 482 19.42 19.13 -9.28
C GLU A 482 18.18 18.53 -9.96
N LYS A 483 18.22 18.48 -11.30
CA LYS A 483 17.17 17.85 -12.11
C LYS A 483 17.23 16.34 -11.98
N GLU A 484 16.11 15.74 -11.58
CA GLU A 484 15.92 14.30 -11.57
C GLU A 484 15.35 13.85 -12.92
N PHE A 485 15.92 12.78 -13.49
CA PHE A 485 15.51 12.23 -14.78
C PHE A 485 14.95 10.81 -14.62
N SER A 486 13.73 10.60 -15.08
CA SER A 486 13.04 9.32 -15.05
C SER A 486 12.85 8.75 -16.45
N GLU A 487 13.00 7.43 -16.57
CA GLU A 487 12.69 6.67 -17.78
C GLU A 487 11.18 6.70 -18.06
N VAL A 488 10.82 6.93 -19.33
CA VAL A 488 9.50 6.69 -19.92
C VAL A 488 9.38 5.19 -20.19
N TYR A 489 8.55 4.49 -19.43
CA TYR A 489 8.48 3.02 -19.51
C TYR A 489 7.29 2.49 -20.29
N LEU A 490 6.31 3.35 -20.55
CA LEU A 490 5.09 3.02 -21.27
C LEU A 490 4.54 4.27 -21.94
N ILE A 491 4.23 4.19 -23.22
CA ILE A 491 3.39 5.17 -23.93
C ILE A 491 2.05 4.49 -24.12
N SER A 492 1.03 4.90 -23.38
CA SER A 492 -0.29 4.23 -23.38
C SER A 492 -1.13 4.57 -24.59
N HIS A 493 -0.99 5.81 -25.08
CA HIS A 493 -1.86 6.36 -26.09
C HIS A 493 -1.10 7.42 -26.89
N LEU A 494 -1.04 7.27 -28.21
CA LEU A 494 -0.41 8.24 -29.09
C LEU A 494 -1.18 8.29 -30.41
N GLY A 495 -1.68 9.45 -30.80
CA GLY A 495 -2.49 9.52 -32.01
C GLY A 495 -2.98 10.92 -32.37
N HIS A 496 -3.86 10.89 -33.36
CA HIS A 496 -4.70 12.02 -33.74
C HIS A 496 -6.14 11.49 -33.79
N TYR A 497 -7.08 12.21 -33.18
CA TYR A 497 -8.51 11.91 -33.29
C TYR A 497 -9.04 12.39 -34.64
N ASP A 498 -10.08 11.72 -35.14
CA ASP A 498 -10.82 12.16 -36.33
C ASP A 498 -11.74 13.37 -36.04
N HIS A 499 -11.78 13.81 -34.79
CA HIS A 499 -12.55 14.94 -34.25
C HIS A 499 -11.65 15.82 -33.36
N PHE A 500 -12.10 17.05 -33.06
CA PHE A 500 -11.31 17.99 -32.26
C PHE A 500 -11.45 17.70 -30.76
N LEU A 501 -10.33 17.45 -30.10
CA LEU A 501 -10.21 17.43 -28.65
C LEU A 501 -10.32 18.83 -28.06
N THR A 502 -11.03 18.94 -26.95
CA THR A 502 -11.01 20.13 -26.10
C THR A 502 -9.71 20.13 -25.30
N MET A 503 -8.90 21.16 -25.45
CA MET A 503 -7.65 21.38 -24.70
C MET A 503 -7.80 22.59 -23.79
N VAL A 504 -7.29 22.47 -22.57
CA VAL A 504 -7.11 23.57 -21.62
C VAL A 504 -5.69 24.10 -21.75
N LYS A 505 -5.57 25.35 -22.18
CA LYS A 505 -4.34 26.11 -22.20
C LYS A 505 -4.24 26.98 -20.96
N ILE A 506 -3.22 26.75 -20.16
CA ILE A 506 -2.93 27.48 -18.93
C ILE A 506 -1.76 28.42 -19.20
N GLU A 507 -2.00 29.72 -19.09
CA GLU A 507 -0.99 30.77 -19.22
C GLU A 507 -0.63 31.31 -17.83
N PHE A 508 0.67 31.53 -17.59
CA PHE A 508 1.19 32.02 -16.32
C PHE A 508 2.42 32.89 -16.53
N THR A 509 2.71 33.78 -15.57
CA THR A 509 3.87 34.66 -15.61
C THR A 509 4.87 34.24 -14.54
N LYS A 510 6.07 33.87 -14.96
CA LYS A 510 7.16 33.46 -14.07
C LYS A 510 7.65 34.64 -13.21
N SER A 511 8.43 34.33 -12.17
CA SER A 511 9.03 35.33 -11.27
C SER A 511 10.00 36.31 -11.98
N ASP A 512 10.55 35.91 -13.12
CA ASP A 512 11.40 36.74 -13.99
C ASP A 512 10.61 37.63 -14.97
N GLY A 513 9.27 37.55 -14.96
CA GLY A 513 8.38 38.29 -15.86
C GLY A 513 8.15 37.64 -17.22
N GLN A 514 8.78 36.50 -17.52
CA GLN A 514 8.53 35.74 -18.75
C GLN A 514 7.21 35.01 -18.69
N LYS A 515 6.48 34.99 -19.81
CA LYS A 515 5.24 34.21 -19.94
C LYS A 515 5.53 32.75 -20.25
N GLY A 516 4.88 31.85 -19.52
CA GLY A 516 4.86 30.42 -19.76
C GLY A 516 3.45 29.93 -20.11
N GLN A 517 3.39 28.77 -20.78
CA GLN A 517 2.12 28.13 -21.10
C GLN A 517 2.25 26.61 -21.15
N ILE A 518 1.17 25.91 -20.79
CA ILE A 518 1.03 24.47 -21.00
C ILE A 518 -0.37 24.17 -21.55
N ARG A 519 -0.47 23.19 -22.45
CA ARG A 519 -1.74 22.70 -23.00
C ARG A 519 -1.94 21.24 -22.66
N THR A 520 -3.07 20.94 -22.04
CA THR A 520 -3.44 19.59 -21.62
C THR A 520 -4.93 19.39 -21.83
N THR A 521 -5.41 18.16 -21.75
CA THR A 521 -6.86 17.91 -21.71
C THR A 521 -7.46 18.38 -20.37
N PRO A 522 -8.79 18.64 -20.29
CA PRO A 522 -9.47 19.13 -19.08
C PRO A 522 -9.24 18.26 -17.83
N SER A 523 -9.08 16.96 -18.00
CA SER A 523 -8.88 15.91 -16.99
C SER A 523 -7.42 15.66 -16.62
N HIS A 524 -6.46 16.29 -17.28
CA HIS A 524 -5.04 16.10 -16.96
C HIS A 524 -4.67 16.76 -15.61
N CYS A 525 -3.79 16.13 -14.83
CA CYS A 525 -3.46 16.57 -13.46
C CYS A 525 -2.18 17.40 -13.36
N ILE A 526 -2.26 18.56 -12.70
CA ILE A 526 -1.15 19.51 -12.48
C ILE A 526 -0.89 19.69 -10.98
N PHE A 527 0.38 19.86 -10.60
CA PHE A 527 0.76 20.06 -9.20
C PHE A 527 0.57 21.50 -8.71
N ARG A 528 0.01 21.62 -7.51
CA ARG A 528 -0.17 22.87 -6.76
C ARG A 528 0.99 23.12 -5.80
N GLU A 529 1.01 24.32 -5.20
CA GLU A 529 2.04 24.73 -4.23
C GLU A 529 2.22 23.80 -3.02
N ASP A 530 1.18 23.08 -2.63
CA ASP A 530 1.17 22.12 -1.51
C ASP A 530 1.52 20.69 -1.94
N MET A 531 2.01 20.50 -3.17
CA MET A 531 2.27 19.19 -3.79
C MET A 531 1.03 18.33 -4.03
N SER A 532 -0.18 18.85 -3.80
CA SER A 532 -1.41 18.19 -4.23
C SER A 532 -1.60 18.32 -5.74
N ILE A 533 -2.33 17.39 -6.35
CA ILE A 533 -2.68 17.44 -7.77
C ILE A 533 -4.11 17.91 -7.98
N LEU A 534 -4.35 18.64 -9.07
CA LEU A 534 -5.64 19.19 -9.44
C LEU A 534 -5.86 19.01 -10.95
N TYR A 535 -7.10 18.74 -11.37
CA TYR A 535 -7.43 18.69 -12.79
C TYR A 535 -7.26 20.05 -13.45
N ALA A 536 -6.79 20.06 -14.70
CA ALA A 536 -6.59 21.27 -15.48
C ALA A 536 -7.86 22.13 -15.59
N LYS A 537 -9.05 21.49 -15.71
CA LYS A 537 -10.35 22.19 -15.74
C LYS A 537 -10.73 22.89 -14.45
N ASP A 538 -10.16 22.47 -13.32
CA ASP A 538 -10.47 23.00 -11.99
C ASP A 538 -9.49 24.12 -11.58
N VAL A 539 -8.52 24.45 -12.44
CA VAL A 539 -7.59 25.57 -12.22
C VAL A 539 -8.35 26.90 -12.29
N VAL A 540 -8.18 27.75 -11.27
CA VAL A 540 -8.84 29.05 -11.17
C VAL A 540 -7.80 30.16 -11.39
N PRO A 541 -7.87 30.92 -12.51
CA PRO A 541 -6.99 32.06 -12.75
C PRO A 541 -7.02 33.08 -11.60
N GLY A 542 -5.86 33.60 -11.23
CA GLY A 542 -5.67 34.56 -10.13
C GLY A 542 -5.72 33.96 -8.72
N ALA A 543 -6.11 32.69 -8.56
CA ALA A 543 -6.22 32.02 -7.25
C ALA A 543 -5.35 30.76 -7.15
N THR A 544 -5.34 29.93 -8.18
CA THR A 544 -4.55 28.68 -8.19
C THR A 544 -3.09 28.99 -8.47
N LYS A 545 -2.21 28.48 -7.60
CA LYS A 545 -0.76 28.46 -7.82
C LYS A 545 -0.31 27.07 -8.24
N ILE A 546 0.41 27.00 -9.35
CA ILE A 546 0.99 25.78 -9.92
C ILE A 546 2.51 25.78 -9.72
N LEU A 547 3.12 24.60 -9.67
CA LEU A 547 4.57 24.48 -9.53
C LEU A 547 5.27 24.58 -10.89
N VAL A 548 6.13 25.59 -11.03
CA VAL A 548 6.88 25.89 -12.25
C VAL A 548 8.37 25.85 -11.94
N LEU A 549 9.13 25.19 -12.80
CA LEU A 549 10.58 25.17 -12.78
C LEU A 549 11.15 26.51 -13.26
N ASN A 550 11.92 27.17 -12.40
CA ASN A 550 12.59 28.44 -12.71
C ASN A 550 14.00 28.20 -13.33
N GLU A 551 14.70 29.30 -13.61
CA GLU A 551 16.05 29.28 -14.19
C GLU A 551 17.14 28.74 -13.23
N THR A 552 16.92 28.81 -11.92
CA THR A 552 17.83 28.26 -10.89
C THR A 552 17.61 26.76 -10.62
N ASN A 553 16.80 26.10 -11.45
CA ASN A 553 16.34 24.72 -11.26
C ASN A 553 15.63 24.52 -9.91
N GLU A 554 14.71 25.40 -9.55
CA GLU A 554 13.85 25.26 -8.38
C GLU A 554 12.38 25.28 -8.80
N LEU A 555 11.57 24.44 -8.16
CA LEU A 555 10.12 24.46 -8.35
C LEU A 555 9.53 25.56 -7.48
N VAL A 556 9.01 26.59 -8.14
CA VAL A 556 8.41 27.76 -7.48
C VAL A 556 6.91 27.82 -7.76
N PRO A 557 6.08 28.20 -6.78
CA PRO A 557 4.66 28.36 -7.00
C PRO A 557 4.38 29.66 -7.79
N VAL A 558 3.67 29.53 -8.91
CA VAL A 558 3.30 30.63 -9.80
C VAL A 558 1.78 30.71 -9.92
N VAL A 559 1.23 31.92 -9.77
CA VAL A 559 -0.21 32.16 -9.95
C VAL A 559 -0.56 32.07 -11.44
N VAL A 560 -1.64 31.35 -11.76
CA VAL A 560 -2.14 31.23 -13.13
C VAL A 560 -2.78 32.55 -13.56
N ASP A 561 -2.40 33.07 -14.72
CA ASP A 561 -2.91 34.35 -15.25
C ASP A 561 -4.24 34.15 -15.97
N LYS A 562 -4.31 33.11 -16.81
CA LYS A 562 -5.43 32.88 -17.71
C LYS A 562 -5.58 31.41 -18.07
N LEU A 563 -6.83 31.02 -18.28
CA LEU A 563 -7.21 29.70 -18.77
C LEU A 563 -8.00 29.88 -20.08
N ILE A 564 -7.58 29.20 -21.14
CA ILE A 564 -8.15 29.30 -22.48
C ILE A 564 -8.52 27.90 -22.94
N THR A 565 -9.71 27.73 -23.48
CA THR A 565 -10.13 26.47 -24.11
C THR A 565 -9.83 26.54 -25.60
N GLU A 566 -9.02 25.61 -26.09
CA GLU A 566 -8.63 25.49 -27.50
C GLU A 566 -9.02 24.11 -28.05
N LYS A 567 -9.02 23.98 -29.37
CA LYS A 567 -9.28 22.70 -30.05
C LYS A 567 -8.00 22.18 -30.67
N ASP A 568 -7.69 20.92 -30.41
CA ASP A 568 -6.52 20.22 -30.98
C ASP A 568 -6.95 18.85 -31.51
N THR A 569 -6.11 18.20 -32.32
CA THR A 569 -6.36 16.84 -32.81
C THR A 569 -5.31 15.85 -32.31
N GLY A 570 -4.12 16.34 -31.94
CA GLY A 570 -2.99 15.51 -31.53
C GLY A 570 -2.90 15.31 -30.02
N TYR A 571 -2.56 14.10 -29.59
CA TYR A 571 -2.44 13.78 -28.16
C TYR A 571 -1.39 12.71 -27.86
N ILE A 572 -0.84 12.76 -26.65
CA ILE A 572 0.03 11.72 -26.10
C ILE A 572 -0.21 11.52 -24.60
N SER A 573 -0.28 10.26 -24.18
CA SER A 573 -0.25 9.82 -22.78
C SER A 573 0.89 8.82 -22.60
N PHE A 574 1.72 9.06 -21.60
CA PHE A 574 2.90 8.25 -21.29
C PHE A 574 3.19 8.26 -19.78
N TYR A 575 3.90 7.25 -19.31
CA TYR A 575 4.21 7.07 -17.91
C TYR A 575 5.72 7.02 -17.66
N THR A 576 6.16 7.82 -16.70
CA THR A 576 7.52 7.77 -16.17
C THR A 576 7.59 6.87 -14.94
N ARG A 577 8.76 6.29 -14.63
CA ARG A 577 8.97 5.48 -13.42
C ARG A 577 8.65 6.22 -12.11
N THR A 578 8.74 7.55 -12.10
CA THR A 578 8.41 8.40 -10.94
C THR A 578 6.96 8.88 -10.93
N GLY A 579 6.19 8.67 -12.01
CA GLY A 579 4.81 9.13 -12.13
C GLY A 579 4.64 10.63 -12.36
N THR A 580 5.72 11.35 -12.64
CA THR A 580 5.77 12.82 -12.75
C THR A 580 6.61 13.25 -13.96
N VAL A 581 6.31 14.43 -14.49
CA VAL A 581 7.04 15.04 -15.61
C VAL A 581 7.10 16.56 -15.47
N ILE A 582 8.23 17.16 -15.87
CA ILE A 582 8.34 18.61 -16.06
C ILE A 582 8.09 18.94 -17.53
N ALA A 583 6.89 19.42 -17.84
CA ALA A 583 6.39 19.69 -19.18
C ALA A 583 6.24 21.20 -19.39
N ASN A 584 6.93 21.77 -20.39
CA ASN A 584 7.03 23.24 -20.58
C ASN A 584 7.42 24.00 -19.30
N ASN A 585 8.27 23.39 -18.46
CA ASN A 585 8.66 23.86 -17.13
C ASN A 585 7.56 23.80 -16.07
N VAL A 586 6.43 23.13 -16.29
CA VAL A 586 5.38 22.91 -15.28
C VAL A 586 5.47 21.48 -14.75
N LEU A 587 5.43 21.31 -13.43
CA LEU A 587 5.37 19.97 -12.84
C LEU A 587 3.95 19.40 -13.00
N CYS A 588 3.86 18.28 -13.72
CA CYS A 588 2.61 17.60 -14.03
C CYS A 588 2.66 16.14 -13.56
N SER A 589 1.49 15.56 -13.31
CA SER A 589 1.38 14.11 -13.15
C SER A 589 1.52 13.44 -14.51
N CYS A 590 2.05 12.22 -14.52
CA CYS A 590 1.94 11.35 -15.70
C CYS A 590 0.66 10.50 -15.66
N TYR A 591 -0.15 10.64 -14.60
CA TYR A 591 -1.38 9.89 -14.42
C TYR A 591 -2.59 10.74 -14.73
N ASP A 592 -3.49 10.13 -15.47
CA ASP A 592 -4.70 10.74 -15.97
C ASP A 592 -5.89 9.77 -15.72
N ASP A 593 -7.12 10.29 -15.71
CA ASP A 593 -8.43 9.63 -15.54
C ASP A 593 -8.61 8.74 -14.29
N CYS A 594 -8.16 9.25 -13.14
CA CYS A 594 -8.26 8.56 -11.85
C CYS A 594 -8.29 9.60 -10.71
N PRO A 595 -8.49 9.22 -9.43
CA PRO A 595 -8.60 10.19 -8.34
C PRO A 595 -7.38 11.11 -8.32
N PRO A 596 -7.54 12.39 -7.94
CA PRO A 596 -6.46 13.35 -7.83
C PRO A 596 -5.57 13.04 -6.61
N SER A 597 -4.96 11.86 -6.60
CA SER A 597 -4.02 11.36 -5.61
C SER A 597 -2.86 10.69 -6.32
N GLN A 598 -1.72 11.38 -6.35
CA GLN A 598 -0.47 10.87 -6.92
C GLN A 598 -0.07 9.53 -6.29
N THR A 599 -0.17 9.42 -4.96
CA THR A 599 0.20 8.20 -4.21
C THR A 599 -0.68 7.01 -4.57
N LEU A 600 -1.99 7.22 -4.73
CA LEU A 600 -2.90 6.14 -5.11
C LEU A 600 -2.57 5.63 -6.51
N MET A 601 -2.26 6.54 -7.43
CA MET A 601 -1.89 6.19 -8.80
C MET A 601 -0.53 5.51 -8.89
N ASP A 602 0.43 5.94 -8.10
CA ASP A 602 1.71 5.25 -7.99
C ASP A 602 1.54 3.79 -7.56
N LEU A 603 0.62 3.53 -6.64
CA LEU A 603 0.32 2.18 -6.18
C LEU A 603 -0.46 1.37 -7.22
N ALA A 604 -1.46 1.98 -7.87
CA ALA A 604 -2.23 1.34 -8.93
C ALA A 604 -1.35 0.91 -10.10
N PHE A 605 -0.36 1.73 -10.49
CA PHE A 605 0.58 1.43 -11.57
C PHE A 605 1.82 0.62 -11.13
N ALA A 606 1.98 0.31 -9.84
CA ALA A 606 3.14 -0.44 -9.34
C ALA A 606 3.32 -1.82 -10.02
N PRO A 607 2.27 -2.63 -10.28
CA PRO A 607 2.42 -3.93 -10.94
C PRO A 607 2.99 -3.82 -12.37
N ILE A 608 2.39 -2.97 -13.22
CA ILE A 608 2.89 -2.77 -14.59
C ILE A 608 4.28 -2.11 -14.59
N ARG A 609 4.55 -1.23 -13.62
CA ARG A 609 5.86 -0.58 -13.48
C ARG A 609 6.94 -1.59 -13.09
N LEU A 610 6.64 -2.58 -12.27
CA LEU A 610 7.58 -3.64 -11.92
C LEU A 610 7.77 -4.62 -13.09
N TRP A 611 6.68 -5.00 -13.76
CA TRP A 611 6.72 -5.90 -14.91
C TRP A 611 7.55 -5.36 -16.06
N THR A 612 7.35 -4.07 -16.40
CA THR A 612 8.08 -3.40 -17.47
C THR A 612 9.56 -3.14 -17.16
N LYS A 613 10.05 -3.44 -15.94
CA LYS A 613 11.50 -3.53 -15.67
C LYS A 613 12.10 -4.84 -16.17
N VAL A 614 11.30 -5.91 -16.22
CA VAL A 614 11.73 -7.24 -16.66
C VAL A 614 11.41 -7.44 -18.14
N PHE A 615 10.26 -6.94 -18.59
CA PHE A 615 9.76 -7.04 -19.96
C PHE A 615 9.42 -5.65 -20.52
N PRO A 616 10.37 -4.98 -21.20
CA PRO A 616 10.14 -3.65 -21.76
C PRO A 616 8.92 -3.62 -22.67
N SER A 617 8.09 -2.58 -22.54
CA SER A 617 6.94 -2.40 -23.42
C SER A 617 7.39 -1.89 -24.79
N ASN A 618 6.74 -2.36 -25.85
CA ASN A 618 6.87 -1.83 -27.21
C ASN A 618 5.59 -1.10 -27.66
N HIS A 619 4.68 -0.81 -26.72
CA HIS A 619 3.38 -0.20 -27.05
C HIS A 619 3.54 1.27 -27.42
N ARG A 620 3.22 1.62 -28.66
CA ARG A 620 3.18 2.99 -29.19
C ARG A 620 2.15 3.07 -30.31
N GLN A 621 0.88 2.84 -29.97
CA GLN A 621 -0.22 2.71 -30.93
C GLN A 621 -1.34 3.69 -30.60
N LYS A 622 -2.25 3.90 -31.57
CA LYS A 622 -3.48 4.67 -31.38
C LYS A 622 -4.44 4.03 -30.38
N GLU A 623 -4.36 2.71 -30.17
CA GLU A 623 -5.21 2.03 -29.18
C GLU A 623 -4.63 2.15 -27.78
N LEU A 624 -5.50 2.39 -26.79
CA LEU A 624 -5.11 2.44 -25.38
C LEU A 624 -4.52 1.09 -24.93
N HIS A 625 -3.40 1.14 -24.21
CA HIS A 625 -2.73 -0.07 -23.70
C HIS A 625 -3.67 -0.95 -22.87
N PRO A 626 -3.68 -2.29 -23.03
CA PRO A 626 -4.65 -3.18 -22.38
C PRO A 626 -4.70 -3.03 -20.86
N TYR A 627 -3.55 -2.86 -20.21
CA TYR A 627 -3.50 -2.62 -18.76
C TYR A 627 -4.25 -1.35 -18.34
N VAL A 628 -4.12 -0.28 -19.12
CA VAL A 628 -4.77 1.01 -18.82
C VAL A 628 -6.28 0.91 -19.06
N LYS A 629 -6.72 0.23 -20.14
CA LYS A 629 -8.14 -0.10 -20.38
C LYS A 629 -8.77 -0.86 -19.20
N ILE A 630 -8.02 -1.82 -18.64
CA ILE A 630 -8.46 -2.59 -17.48
C ILE A 630 -8.54 -1.71 -16.23
N LEU A 631 -7.53 -0.87 -15.99
CA LEU A 631 -7.54 0.06 -14.85
C LEU A 631 -8.72 1.03 -14.91
N GLU A 632 -8.99 1.64 -16.07
CA GLU A 632 -10.16 2.49 -16.29
C GLU A 632 -11.45 1.72 -15.97
N THR A 633 -11.61 0.52 -16.54
CA THR A 633 -12.80 -0.31 -16.30
C THR A 633 -13.00 -0.64 -14.82
N ILE A 634 -11.94 -1.02 -14.11
CA ILE A 634 -11.99 -1.33 -12.68
C ILE A 634 -12.31 -0.08 -11.87
N TYR A 635 -11.67 1.05 -12.18
CA TYR A 635 -11.86 2.31 -11.48
C TYR A 635 -13.29 2.85 -11.65
N PHE A 636 -13.84 2.86 -12.86
CA PHE A 636 -15.23 3.24 -13.12
C PHE A 636 -16.22 2.31 -12.41
N ASN A 637 -15.98 1.00 -12.43
CA ASN A 637 -16.80 0.03 -11.70
C ASN A 637 -16.74 0.28 -10.18
N TRP A 638 -15.57 0.58 -9.64
CA TRP A 638 -15.39 0.90 -8.22
C TRP A 638 -16.02 2.24 -7.84
N LEU A 639 -15.91 3.30 -8.65
CA LEU A 639 -16.61 4.57 -8.44
C LEU A 639 -18.13 4.38 -8.39
N ASN A 640 -18.67 3.55 -9.29
CA ASN A 640 -20.10 3.23 -9.31
C ASN A 640 -20.53 2.43 -8.07
N LEU A 641 -19.70 1.48 -7.61
CA LEU A 641 -19.98 0.66 -6.43
C LEU A 641 -19.76 1.40 -5.09
N SER A 642 -18.77 2.29 -5.02
CA SER A 642 -18.45 3.07 -3.82
C SER A 642 -19.51 4.13 -3.52
N LYS A 643 -20.13 4.73 -4.54
CA LYS A 643 -21.32 5.60 -4.41
C LYS A 643 -22.53 4.89 -3.76
N ILE A 644 -22.57 3.55 -3.81
CA ILE A 644 -23.67 2.74 -3.28
C ILE A 644 -23.33 2.16 -1.90
N ASN A 645 -22.08 1.70 -1.68
CA ASN A 645 -21.73 0.83 -0.55
C ASN A 645 -20.46 1.23 0.25
N ASN A 646 -19.88 2.42 0.03
CA ASN A 646 -18.71 2.91 0.78
C ASN A 646 -17.53 1.92 0.79
N PHE A 647 -17.21 1.35 -0.38
CA PHE A 647 -16.18 0.32 -0.54
C PHE A 647 -14.76 0.85 -0.22
N PRO A 648 -13.96 0.16 0.60
CA PRO A 648 -12.60 0.60 0.93
C PRO A 648 -11.65 0.51 -0.27
N ILE A 649 -10.78 1.52 -0.41
CA ILE A 649 -9.75 1.65 -1.46
C ILE A 649 -8.81 0.42 -1.51
N VAL A 650 -8.60 -0.26 -0.38
CA VAL A 650 -7.79 -1.48 -0.31
C VAL A 650 -8.34 -2.60 -1.21
N ILE A 651 -9.66 -2.73 -1.34
CA ILE A 651 -10.28 -3.74 -2.20
C ILE A 651 -10.05 -3.43 -3.68
N LEU A 652 -10.10 -2.15 -4.06
CA LEU A 652 -9.75 -1.69 -5.41
C LEU A 652 -8.32 -2.11 -5.78
N LEU A 653 -7.37 -1.88 -4.87
CA LEU A 653 -5.96 -2.23 -5.08
C LEU A 653 -5.72 -3.74 -5.16
N ILE A 654 -6.43 -4.54 -4.35
CA ILE A 654 -6.38 -6.01 -4.44
C ILE A 654 -6.91 -6.49 -5.79
N LEU A 655 -8.02 -5.93 -6.27
CA LEU A 655 -8.59 -6.27 -7.58
C LEU A 655 -7.64 -5.92 -8.72
N ILE A 656 -6.99 -4.75 -8.67
CA ILE A 656 -5.98 -4.35 -9.65
C ILE A 656 -4.82 -5.34 -9.71
N ILE A 657 -4.33 -5.80 -8.54
CA ILE A 657 -3.23 -6.78 -8.47
C ILE A 657 -3.67 -8.14 -9.01
N VAL A 658 -4.83 -8.65 -8.60
CA VAL A 658 -5.36 -9.95 -9.07
C VAL A 658 -5.57 -9.92 -10.58
N LEU A 659 -6.16 -8.85 -11.11
CA LEU A 659 -6.43 -8.72 -12.54
C LEU A 659 -5.15 -8.56 -13.37
N PHE A 660 -4.13 -7.89 -12.82
CA PHE A 660 -2.82 -7.80 -13.46
C PHE A 660 -2.25 -9.19 -13.78
N PHE A 661 -2.23 -10.11 -12.80
CA PHE A 661 -1.75 -11.49 -12.96
C PHE A 661 -2.67 -12.39 -13.80
N THR A 662 -3.90 -11.97 -14.07
CA THR A 662 -4.77 -12.70 -15.01
C THR A 662 -4.54 -12.32 -16.47
N VAL A 663 -3.92 -11.15 -16.71
CA VAL A 663 -3.77 -10.57 -18.05
C VAL A 663 -2.32 -10.63 -18.53
N PHE A 664 -1.35 -10.51 -17.62
CA PHE A 664 0.09 -10.67 -17.83
C PHE A 664 0.60 -11.85 -17.01
#